data_AF-A0A7M1QC43-F1
#
_entry.id   AF-A0A7M1QC43-F1
#
_cell.length_a   1.000
_cell.length_b   1.000
_cell.length_c   1.000
_cell.angle_alpha   90.00
_cell.angle_beta   90.00
_cell.angle_gamma   90.00
#
_symmetry.space_group_name_H-M   'P 1'
#
loop_
_entity.id
_entity.type
_entity.pdbx_description
1 polymer ?
#
loop_
_entity_poly.entity_id
_entity_poly.type
_entity_poly.pdbx_seq_one_letter_code
_entity_poly.pdbx_strand_id
1 'polypeptide(L)'
;MRIACLGGGPAGLYFAISMKLHDPGHDIVVIERNRPDDTFGWGVVLSDETLDNLAANDAVSAARIREHFAYWDDIAVIHDGVKTVSTGHGFCGIGRQRLLILLQERARELGIELRFENDVPEERIDDLRREFDLVLAADGLNSRTRQRYAEHFRPDIDVRACKFVWLGTHQTFNDAFTFIFEKTEHGWVWAHAYQFDADTATFIVECSEATWQAFGFGEMSQQESIAVCERIFARHLGGHALMTNAHHIRGSAWINFPRVLCERWSFDNVVLMGDAAATAHFSIGSGTKLALESAIALAGYLHSEPDMTSAFARYEEERRTEVLRLQSAARNSTEWFEQVERYLDLDPVQFNYSLLTRSQRISHENLRLRDPQWLTSAERWFQTQANNEGSARAPMFAPFRLREMTLANRVVVSPMAQYKAVDGRPTDWHFVHYAERAKGGAGLVYIEMTCVSPEGRITPGCPGLYAPEHEAAWKRLCDFVHAETPAKLCAQIGHSGPKGSTQLGWQEMDAPLTEGNWPILAASAKPWSERNQVPKAMDRSDMDRVRDEFVAAAQMADRAGFDMLEVHAAHGYLLSSFITPLTNRRDDEYGGSLENRMRYPLEVIRAVRQAWPAHKPLSVRISANDWVGDEGVTPDEAVGIARLLKTAEVDIVDVSAGQTSTRARPMYGRMFQTPFSDRIRNETGMATMAVGNIYQADHVNSILMAGRADLVCLARPHLADPYWTLHAAAGIGDGECDWPAPYRAGRDQLQRLAERGEGWT
;
A
#
# COMPACT_ATOMS: atom_id res chain seq x y z
N MET A 1 -32.38 -30.22 8.73
CA MET A 1 -32.76 -28.90 8.15
C MET A 1 -33.01 -29.04 6.66
N ARG A 2 -33.96 -28.27 6.12
CA ARG A 2 -34.18 -28.04 4.69
C ARG A 2 -33.39 -26.80 4.26
N ILE A 3 -32.49 -26.94 3.29
CA ILE A 3 -31.54 -25.89 2.88
C ILE A 3 -31.64 -25.62 1.38
N ALA A 4 -31.77 -24.35 1.00
CA ALA A 4 -31.67 -23.91 -0.39
C ALA A 4 -30.34 -23.17 -0.60
N CYS A 5 -29.48 -23.69 -1.45
CA CYS A 5 -28.25 -23.02 -1.90
C CYS A 5 -28.50 -22.38 -3.27
N LEU A 6 -28.51 -21.05 -3.32
CA LEU A 6 -28.64 -20.27 -4.56
C LEU A 6 -27.24 -20.09 -5.15
N GLY A 7 -26.96 -20.70 -6.29
CA GLY A 7 -25.66 -20.71 -6.96
C GLY A 7 -24.92 -22.04 -6.86
N GLY A 8 -24.56 -22.60 -8.02
CA GLY A 8 -23.81 -23.84 -8.21
C GLY A 8 -22.29 -23.63 -8.38
N GLY A 9 -21.75 -22.51 -7.90
CA GLY A 9 -20.31 -22.26 -7.85
C GLY A 9 -19.60 -23.01 -6.70
N PRO A 10 -18.28 -22.82 -6.51
CA PRO A 10 -17.51 -23.52 -5.48
C PRO A 10 -18.06 -23.28 -4.06
N ALA A 11 -18.52 -22.07 -3.74
CA ALA A 11 -19.14 -21.75 -2.45
C ALA A 11 -20.39 -22.59 -2.16
N GLY A 12 -21.40 -22.52 -3.05
CA GLY A 12 -22.69 -23.18 -2.84
C GLY A 12 -22.59 -24.70 -2.86
N LEU A 13 -21.85 -25.27 -3.82
CA LEU A 13 -21.63 -26.71 -3.90
C LEU A 13 -20.89 -27.25 -2.68
N TYR A 14 -19.79 -26.59 -2.27
CA TYR A 14 -18.98 -27.10 -1.18
C TYR A 14 -19.61 -26.91 0.19
N PHE A 15 -20.41 -25.86 0.38
CA PHE A 15 -21.23 -25.71 1.58
C PHE A 15 -22.26 -26.84 1.69
N ALA A 16 -22.97 -27.15 0.60
CA ALA A 16 -23.93 -28.25 0.58
C ALA A 16 -23.27 -29.60 0.93
N ILE A 17 -22.08 -29.87 0.37
CA ILE A 17 -21.27 -31.05 0.70
C ILE A 17 -20.91 -31.07 2.18
N SER A 18 -20.34 -29.99 2.71
CA SER A 18 -19.92 -29.91 4.12
C SER A 18 -21.10 -30.10 5.07
N MET A 19 -22.25 -29.46 4.81
CA MET A 19 -23.48 -29.67 5.58
C MET A 19 -23.93 -31.14 5.58
N LYS A 20 -23.92 -31.81 4.41
CA LYS A 20 -24.27 -33.24 4.34
C LYS A 20 -23.31 -34.15 5.09
N LEU A 21 -22.03 -33.80 5.14
CA LEU A 21 -21.02 -34.56 5.88
C LEU A 21 -21.19 -34.42 7.40
N HIS A 22 -21.63 -33.25 7.87
CA HIS A 22 -21.97 -33.04 9.29
C HIS A 22 -23.24 -33.79 9.71
N ASP A 23 -24.29 -33.76 8.90
CA ASP A 23 -25.51 -34.54 9.14
C ASP A 23 -26.17 -34.99 7.80
N PRO A 24 -26.14 -36.31 7.51
CA PRO A 24 -26.77 -36.88 6.33
C PRO A 24 -28.29 -36.67 6.25
N GLY A 25 -28.95 -36.28 7.33
CA GLY A 25 -30.39 -36.00 7.41
C GLY A 25 -30.82 -34.65 6.84
N HIS A 26 -29.89 -33.77 6.47
CA HIS A 26 -30.24 -32.49 5.83
C HIS A 26 -30.89 -32.69 4.45
N ASP A 27 -31.97 -31.98 4.16
CA ASP A 27 -32.59 -31.95 2.82
C ASP A 27 -32.05 -30.71 2.09
N ILE A 28 -31.19 -30.90 1.09
CA ILE A 28 -30.43 -29.80 0.47
C ILE A 28 -30.68 -29.77 -1.03
N VAL A 29 -31.05 -28.60 -1.53
CA VAL A 29 -31.14 -28.30 -2.96
C VAL A 29 -30.17 -27.18 -3.34
N VAL A 30 -29.37 -27.40 -4.39
CA VAL A 30 -28.55 -26.38 -5.04
C VAL A 30 -29.26 -25.94 -6.31
N ILE A 31 -29.50 -24.64 -6.46
CA ILE A 31 -30.24 -24.05 -7.57
C ILE A 31 -29.28 -23.16 -8.36
N GLU A 32 -29.02 -23.51 -9.62
CA GLU A 32 -28.10 -22.80 -10.52
C GLU A 32 -28.83 -22.37 -11.80
N ARG A 33 -28.61 -21.12 -12.20
CA ARG A 33 -29.28 -20.52 -13.36
C ARG A 33 -28.67 -20.98 -14.70
N ASN A 34 -27.39 -21.34 -14.69
CA ASN A 34 -26.65 -21.76 -15.88
C ASN A 34 -26.61 -23.29 -16.02
N ARG A 35 -26.02 -23.77 -17.12
CA ARG A 35 -25.78 -25.20 -17.33
C ARG A 35 -24.70 -25.72 -16.37
N PRO A 36 -24.63 -27.04 -16.11
CA PRO A 36 -23.64 -27.62 -15.19
C PRO A 36 -22.18 -27.34 -15.56
N ASP A 37 -21.91 -27.13 -16.85
CA ASP A 37 -20.60 -26.95 -17.45
C ASP A 37 -20.31 -25.51 -17.89
N ASP A 38 -21.26 -24.58 -17.69
CA ASP A 38 -21.10 -23.16 -18.01
C ASP A 38 -20.25 -22.47 -16.94
N THR A 39 -19.05 -22.01 -17.34
CA THR A 39 -18.16 -21.27 -16.45
C THR A 39 -17.69 -19.97 -17.08
N PHE A 40 -17.62 -18.91 -16.26
CA PHE A 40 -16.84 -17.72 -16.59
C PHE A 40 -15.39 -17.91 -16.11
N GLY A 41 -14.43 -17.79 -17.03
CA GLY A 41 -13.01 -18.01 -16.76
C GLY A 41 -12.58 -19.48 -16.87
N TRP A 42 -11.27 -19.72 -16.82
CA TRP A 42 -10.66 -21.01 -17.16
C TRP A 42 -10.08 -21.72 -15.94
N GLY A 43 -8.86 -21.40 -15.51
CA GLY A 43 -8.18 -22.04 -14.38
C GLY A 43 -8.33 -21.28 -13.07
N VAL A 44 -8.33 -21.99 -11.95
CA VAL A 44 -8.25 -21.41 -10.60
C VAL A 44 -7.01 -21.92 -9.87
N VAL A 45 -6.42 -21.05 -9.05
CA VAL A 45 -5.24 -21.38 -8.23
C VAL A 45 -5.68 -21.66 -6.80
N LEU A 46 -5.13 -22.71 -6.19
CA LEU A 46 -5.33 -23.07 -4.79
C LEU A 46 -3.97 -23.18 -4.08
N SER A 47 -3.97 -22.98 -2.76
CA SER A 47 -2.80 -23.20 -1.90
C SER A 47 -2.87 -24.57 -1.22
N ASP A 48 -1.72 -25.16 -0.90
CA ASP A 48 -1.63 -26.42 -0.15
C ASP A 48 -2.42 -26.38 1.17
N GLU A 49 -2.35 -25.26 1.90
CA GLU A 49 -3.14 -25.04 3.11
C GLU A 49 -4.66 -25.20 2.87
N THR A 50 -5.16 -24.69 1.75
CA THR A 50 -6.58 -24.84 1.40
C THR A 50 -6.91 -26.29 1.11
N LEU A 51 -5.98 -27.05 0.54
CA LEU A 51 -6.17 -28.48 0.30
C LEU A 51 -6.16 -29.29 1.56
N ASP A 52 -5.35 -28.92 2.55
CA ASP A 52 -5.35 -29.59 3.86
C ASP A 52 -6.64 -29.29 4.63
N ASN A 53 -7.14 -28.06 4.55
CA ASN A 53 -8.46 -27.69 5.07
C ASN A 53 -9.59 -28.48 4.39
N LEU A 54 -9.54 -28.61 3.06
CA LEU A 54 -10.48 -29.44 2.30
C LEU A 54 -10.37 -30.92 2.70
N ALA A 55 -9.16 -31.45 2.91
CA ALA A 55 -8.96 -32.84 3.28
C ALA A 55 -9.47 -33.16 4.70
N ALA A 56 -9.34 -32.20 5.62
CA ALA A 56 -9.88 -32.31 6.98
C ALA A 56 -11.42 -32.35 6.99
N ASN A 57 -12.08 -31.64 6.08
CA ASN A 57 -13.55 -31.60 5.96
C ASN A 57 -14.11 -32.72 5.06
N ASP A 58 -13.55 -32.93 3.87
CA ASP A 58 -13.94 -33.96 2.91
C ASP A 58 -12.72 -34.53 2.17
N ALA A 59 -12.10 -35.56 2.75
CA ALA A 59 -10.95 -36.24 2.17
C ALA A 59 -11.20 -36.78 0.75
N VAL A 60 -12.44 -37.13 0.40
CA VAL A 60 -12.78 -37.65 -0.93
C VAL A 60 -12.71 -36.55 -1.99
N SER A 61 -13.34 -35.40 -1.73
CA SER A 61 -13.21 -34.24 -2.63
C SER A 61 -11.76 -33.80 -2.75
N ALA A 62 -11.03 -33.70 -1.63
CA ALA A 62 -9.64 -33.27 -1.65
C ALA A 62 -8.76 -34.20 -2.50
N ALA A 63 -8.91 -35.52 -2.36
CA ALA A 63 -8.16 -36.49 -3.18
C ALA A 63 -8.48 -36.35 -4.68
N ARG A 64 -9.77 -36.29 -5.05
CA ARG A 64 -10.18 -36.13 -6.46
C ARG A 64 -9.70 -34.82 -7.07
N ILE A 65 -9.77 -33.72 -6.32
CA ILE A 65 -9.28 -32.42 -6.78
C ILE A 65 -7.76 -32.46 -6.97
N ARG A 66 -7.03 -33.10 -6.04
CA ARG A 66 -5.56 -33.25 -6.11
C ARG A 66 -5.09 -34.02 -7.35
N GLU A 67 -5.83 -35.04 -7.78
CA GLU A 67 -5.51 -35.82 -8.99
C GLU A 67 -5.51 -35.00 -10.29
N HIS A 68 -6.11 -33.80 -10.28
CA HIS A 68 -6.26 -32.95 -11.45
C HIS A 68 -5.43 -31.66 -11.39
N PHE A 69 -4.51 -31.51 -10.44
CA PHE A 69 -3.68 -30.31 -10.37
C PHE A 69 -2.54 -30.31 -11.38
N ALA A 70 -2.38 -29.17 -12.04
CA ALA A 70 -1.11 -28.72 -12.58
C ALA A 70 -0.35 -28.02 -11.45
N TYR A 71 0.92 -28.37 -11.25
CA TYR A 71 1.78 -27.74 -10.25
C TYR A 71 2.90 -26.97 -10.96
N TRP A 72 3.16 -25.77 -10.47
CA TRP A 72 4.29 -24.95 -10.91
C TRP A 72 4.78 -24.10 -9.74
N ASP A 73 6.07 -23.77 -9.74
CA ASP A 73 6.69 -23.05 -8.63
C ASP A 73 7.05 -21.60 -8.98
N ASP A 74 7.26 -21.34 -10.26
CA ASP A 74 7.90 -20.12 -10.72
C ASP A 74 6.90 -19.02 -11.08
N ILE A 75 7.33 -17.77 -10.91
CA ILE A 75 6.72 -16.58 -11.50
C ILE A 75 7.70 -16.02 -12.54
N ALA A 76 7.23 -15.89 -13.78
CA ALA A 76 7.94 -15.22 -14.86
C ALA A 76 7.33 -13.83 -15.11
N VAL A 77 8.17 -12.84 -15.35
CA VAL A 77 7.78 -11.51 -15.83
C VAL A 77 8.49 -11.27 -17.15
N ILE A 78 7.71 -11.00 -18.19
CA ILE A 78 8.20 -10.64 -19.51
C ILE A 78 7.89 -9.16 -19.74
N HIS A 79 8.95 -8.35 -19.81
CA HIS A 79 8.88 -6.91 -19.99
C HIS A 79 10.04 -6.46 -20.88
N ASP A 80 9.76 -5.64 -21.90
CA ASP A 80 10.73 -5.19 -22.92
C ASP A 80 11.57 -6.33 -23.53
N GLY A 81 10.94 -7.49 -23.76
CA GLY A 81 11.59 -8.68 -24.31
C GLY A 81 12.53 -9.42 -23.34
N VAL A 82 12.67 -8.94 -22.10
CA VAL A 82 13.42 -9.61 -21.04
C VAL A 82 12.46 -10.49 -20.23
N LYS A 83 12.79 -11.78 -20.12
CA LYS A 83 12.11 -12.72 -19.22
C LYS A 83 12.93 -12.86 -17.94
N THR A 84 12.35 -12.48 -16.81
CA THR A 84 12.93 -12.67 -15.47
C THR A 84 12.08 -13.65 -14.69
N VAL A 85 12.71 -14.63 -14.05
CA VAL A 85 12.02 -15.71 -13.31
C VAL A 85 12.43 -15.66 -11.85
N SER A 86 11.44 -15.78 -10.96
CA SER A 86 11.62 -16.01 -9.53
C SER A 86 10.90 -17.30 -9.14
N THR A 87 11.56 -18.11 -8.34
CA THR A 87 11.18 -19.47 -7.93
C THR A 87 10.65 -19.50 -6.49
N GLY A 88 10.24 -20.67 -5.98
CA GLY A 88 9.82 -20.85 -4.58
C GLY A 88 8.48 -20.21 -4.22
N HIS A 89 7.62 -19.92 -5.20
CA HIS A 89 6.31 -19.33 -4.95
C HIS A 89 5.25 -20.40 -4.62
N GLY A 90 5.35 -21.56 -5.25
CA GLY A 90 4.50 -22.74 -5.04
C GLY A 90 3.03 -22.48 -5.40
N PHE A 91 2.59 -23.00 -6.55
CA PHE A 91 1.22 -22.90 -7.02
C PHE A 91 0.67 -24.25 -7.47
N CYS A 92 -0.64 -24.42 -7.30
CA CYS A 92 -1.38 -25.48 -7.96
C CYS A 92 -2.63 -24.92 -8.62
N GLY A 93 -2.92 -25.39 -9.84
CA GLY A 93 -4.03 -24.94 -10.66
C GLY A 93 -4.89 -26.08 -11.13
N ILE A 94 -6.20 -25.85 -11.16
CA ILE A 94 -7.20 -26.77 -11.71
C ILE A 94 -8.14 -25.99 -12.63
N GLY A 95 -8.57 -26.62 -13.72
CA GLY A 95 -9.65 -26.10 -14.54
C GLY A 95 -10.93 -25.88 -13.73
N ARG A 96 -11.49 -24.67 -13.77
CA ARG A 96 -12.70 -24.28 -13.03
C ARG A 96 -13.88 -25.19 -13.37
N GLN A 97 -14.07 -25.50 -14.64
CA GLN A 97 -15.10 -26.44 -15.10
C GLN A 97 -14.89 -27.83 -14.48
N ARG A 98 -13.64 -28.34 -14.48
CA ARG A 98 -13.30 -29.63 -13.86
C ARG A 98 -13.58 -29.63 -12.37
N LEU A 99 -13.17 -28.58 -11.65
CA LEU A 99 -13.46 -28.42 -10.22
C LEU A 99 -14.97 -28.49 -9.94
N LEU A 100 -15.79 -27.77 -10.71
CA LEU A 100 -17.24 -27.79 -10.52
C LEU A 100 -17.83 -29.17 -10.78
N ILE A 101 -17.41 -29.86 -11.84
CA ILE A 101 -17.87 -31.22 -12.15
C ILE A 101 -17.57 -32.18 -10.99
N LEU A 102 -16.35 -32.15 -10.45
CA LEU A 102 -15.96 -32.99 -9.31
C LEU A 102 -16.82 -32.72 -8.07
N LEU A 103 -17.09 -31.44 -7.77
CA LEU A 103 -17.96 -31.05 -6.66
C LEU A 103 -19.41 -31.46 -6.90
N GLN A 104 -19.91 -31.35 -8.13
CA GLN A 104 -21.26 -31.79 -8.49
C GLN A 104 -21.42 -33.32 -8.37
N GLU A 105 -20.44 -34.09 -8.83
CA GLU A 105 -20.40 -35.55 -8.66
C GLU A 105 -20.43 -35.90 -7.17
N ARG A 106 -19.58 -35.27 -6.37
CA ARG A 106 -19.56 -35.47 -4.91
C ARG A 106 -20.90 -35.11 -4.27
N ALA A 107 -21.52 -34.01 -4.69
CA ALA A 107 -22.80 -33.58 -4.14
C ALA A 107 -23.90 -34.61 -4.43
N ARG A 108 -23.95 -35.15 -5.65
CA ARG A 108 -24.90 -36.22 -6.02
C ARG A 108 -24.67 -37.50 -5.22
N GLU A 109 -23.42 -37.90 -4.98
CA GLU A 109 -23.09 -39.07 -4.14
C GLU A 109 -23.62 -38.93 -2.71
N LEU A 110 -23.64 -37.71 -2.17
CA LEU A 110 -24.17 -37.39 -0.84
C LEU A 110 -25.69 -37.16 -0.83
N GLY A 111 -26.36 -37.35 -1.98
CA GLY A 111 -27.81 -37.21 -2.11
C GLY A 111 -28.30 -35.76 -2.10
N ILE A 112 -27.47 -34.80 -2.51
CA ILE A 112 -27.86 -33.39 -2.68
C ILE A 112 -28.58 -33.23 -4.02
N GLU A 113 -29.73 -32.54 -4.00
CA GLU A 113 -30.47 -32.24 -5.23
C GLU A 113 -29.81 -31.08 -5.98
N LEU A 114 -29.47 -31.26 -7.26
CA LEU A 114 -28.90 -30.21 -8.11
C LEU A 114 -29.90 -29.81 -9.20
N ARG A 115 -30.34 -28.55 -9.22
CA ARG A 115 -31.25 -27.98 -10.21
C ARG A 115 -30.53 -26.93 -11.06
N PHE A 116 -30.08 -27.32 -12.25
CA PHE A 116 -29.45 -26.44 -13.23
C PHE A 116 -30.49 -25.82 -14.19
N GLU A 117 -30.09 -24.77 -14.90
CA GLU A 117 -30.96 -24.02 -15.82
C GLU A 117 -32.24 -23.50 -15.14
N ASN A 118 -32.17 -23.27 -13.83
CA ASN A 118 -33.29 -22.85 -13.01
C ASN A 118 -33.00 -21.47 -12.41
N ASP A 119 -33.38 -20.43 -13.14
CA ASP A 119 -33.21 -19.05 -12.68
C ASP A 119 -34.17 -18.73 -11.53
N VAL A 120 -33.65 -18.18 -10.44
CA VAL A 120 -34.43 -17.71 -9.30
C VAL A 120 -34.60 -16.20 -9.43
N PRO A 121 -35.79 -15.72 -9.81
CA PRO A 121 -36.02 -14.29 -9.91
C PRO A 121 -36.17 -13.69 -8.51
N GLU A 122 -35.99 -12.38 -8.40
CA GLU A 122 -35.90 -11.66 -7.13
C GLU A 122 -37.14 -11.88 -6.25
N GLU A 123 -38.32 -11.93 -6.85
CA GLU A 123 -39.61 -12.15 -6.18
C GLU A 123 -39.73 -13.54 -5.51
N ARG A 124 -38.99 -14.55 -5.98
CA ARG A 124 -39.02 -15.91 -5.39
C ARG A 124 -38.10 -16.05 -4.19
N ILE A 125 -37.22 -15.09 -3.94
CA ILE A 125 -36.26 -15.14 -2.83
C ILE A 125 -37.00 -15.10 -1.48
N ASP A 126 -38.08 -14.32 -1.37
CA ASP A 126 -38.91 -14.26 -0.16
C ASP A 126 -39.65 -15.58 0.10
N ASP A 127 -40.07 -16.29 -0.95
CA ASP A 127 -40.75 -17.57 -0.83
C ASP A 127 -39.78 -18.66 -0.36
N LEU A 128 -38.58 -18.72 -0.96
CA LEU A 128 -37.53 -19.64 -0.53
C LEU A 128 -37.15 -19.42 0.94
N ARG A 129 -37.09 -18.16 1.39
CA ARG A 129 -36.85 -17.79 2.79
C ARG A 129 -37.90 -18.40 3.75
N ARG A 130 -39.16 -18.49 3.32
CA ARG A 130 -40.27 -19.06 4.10
C ARG A 130 -40.36 -20.58 3.99
N GLU A 131 -39.95 -21.14 2.86
CA GLU A 131 -40.07 -22.56 2.54
C GLU A 131 -38.94 -23.42 3.13
N PHE A 132 -37.76 -22.84 3.31
CA PHE A 132 -36.55 -23.53 3.77
C PHE A 132 -36.13 -23.03 5.16
N ASP A 133 -35.47 -23.91 5.92
CA ASP A 133 -34.92 -23.54 7.23
C ASP A 133 -33.73 -22.59 7.06
N LEU A 134 -32.97 -22.74 5.96
CA LEU A 134 -31.78 -21.94 5.63
C LEU A 134 -31.74 -21.64 4.12
N VAL A 135 -31.42 -20.39 3.77
CA VAL A 135 -31.10 -19.98 2.40
C VAL A 135 -29.66 -19.48 2.33
N LEU A 136 -28.78 -20.24 1.68
CA LEU A 136 -27.43 -19.78 1.34
C LEU A 136 -27.46 -19.04 0.00
N ALA A 137 -27.07 -17.77 0.00
CA ALA A 137 -26.89 -16.97 -1.20
C ALA A 137 -25.42 -16.98 -1.65
N ALA A 138 -25.11 -17.89 -2.57
CA ALA A 138 -23.84 -18.01 -3.28
C ALA A 138 -24.00 -17.69 -4.78
N ASP A 139 -24.99 -16.85 -5.13
CA ASP A 139 -25.44 -16.53 -6.49
C ASP A 139 -24.54 -15.51 -7.21
N GLY A 140 -23.30 -15.39 -6.73
CA GLY A 140 -22.18 -14.75 -7.39
C GLY A 140 -22.18 -13.23 -7.33
N LEU A 141 -21.35 -12.65 -8.18
CA LEU A 141 -21.08 -11.22 -8.21
C LEU A 141 -22.33 -10.37 -8.43
N ASN A 142 -23.22 -10.81 -9.32
CA ASN A 142 -24.52 -10.18 -9.60
C ASN A 142 -25.66 -10.76 -8.75
N SER A 143 -25.37 -11.04 -7.47
CA SER A 143 -26.32 -11.62 -6.51
C SER A 143 -27.62 -10.82 -6.46
N ARG A 144 -28.73 -11.46 -6.84
CA ARG A 144 -30.08 -10.89 -6.70
C ARG A 144 -30.52 -10.92 -5.24
N THR A 145 -30.03 -11.90 -4.49
CA THR A 145 -30.33 -12.00 -3.05
C THR A 145 -29.73 -10.83 -2.27
N ARG A 146 -28.49 -10.45 -2.58
CA ARG A 146 -27.87 -9.26 -2.01
C ARG A 146 -28.64 -7.99 -2.35
N GLN A 147 -29.14 -7.87 -3.58
CA GLN A 147 -29.92 -6.71 -4.02
C GLN A 147 -31.28 -6.65 -3.31
N ARG A 148 -32.00 -7.78 -3.23
CA ARG A 148 -33.31 -7.90 -2.56
C ARG A 148 -33.30 -7.39 -1.13
N TYR A 149 -32.23 -7.73 -0.39
CA TYR A 149 -32.06 -7.39 1.03
C TYR A 149 -30.92 -6.39 1.25
N ALA A 150 -30.67 -5.49 0.29
CA ALA A 150 -29.56 -4.54 0.35
C ALA A 150 -29.60 -3.63 1.59
N GLU A 151 -30.79 -3.33 2.11
CA GLU A 151 -30.95 -2.55 3.35
C GLU A 151 -30.36 -3.24 4.60
N HIS A 152 -30.30 -4.57 4.58
CA HIS A 152 -29.73 -5.38 5.67
C HIS A 152 -28.25 -5.66 5.46
N PHE A 153 -27.86 -6.07 4.25
CA PHE A 153 -26.47 -6.41 3.93
C PHE A 153 -25.56 -5.19 3.75
N ARG A 154 -26.14 -4.05 3.34
CA ARG A 154 -25.46 -2.79 3.05
C ARG A 154 -24.22 -3.00 2.16
N PRO A 155 -24.45 -3.39 0.89
CA PRO A 155 -23.36 -3.64 -0.03
C PRO A 155 -22.69 -2.33 -0.46
N ASP A 156 -21.38 -2.30 -0.35
CA ASP A 156 -20.49 -1.31 -0.95
C ASP A 156 -19.86 -1.91 -2.21
N ILE A 157 -20.25 -1.37 -3.37
CA ILE A 157 -19.84 -1.86 -4.69
C ILE A 157 -19.03 -0.77 -5.39
N ASP A 158 -17.79 -1.09 -5.74
CA ASP A 158 -16.84 -0.18 -6.40
C ASP A 158 -16.30 -0.85 -7.66
N VAL A 159 -16.58 -0.24 -8.83
CA VAL A 159 -16.17 -0.77 -10.13
C VAL A 159 -14.76 -0.28 -10.44
N ARG A 160 -13.82 -1.22 -10.55
CA ARG A 160 -12.39 -0.95 -10.75
C ARG A 160 -12.06 -0.52 -12.18
N ALA A 161 -11.01 0.27 -12.34
CA ALA A 161 -10.77 1.06 -13.55
C ALA A 161 -10.28 0.22 -14.74
N CYS A 162 -9.45 -0.80 -14.49
CA CYS A 162 -8.94 -1.65 -15.56
C CYS A 162 -10.04 -2.46 -16.26
N LYS A 163 -9.86 -2.63 -17.57
CA LYS A 163 -10.66 -3.53 -18.40
C LYS A 163 -9.92 -4.84 -18.53
N PHE A 164 -10.64 -5.95 -18.42
CA PHE A 164 -10.06 -7.27 -18.64
C PHE A 164 -10.99 -8.20 -19.42
N VAL A 165 -10.39 -9.20 -20.07
CA VAL A 165 -11.07 -10.34 -20.70
C VAL A 165 -10.35 -11.62 -20.30
N TRP A 166 -11.12 -12.65 -19.96
CA TRP A 166 -10.58 -13.95 -19.52
C TRP A 166 -10.64 -14.97 -20.65
N LEU A 167 -9.48 -15.33 -21.19
CA LEU A 167 -9.33 -16.27 -22.30
C LEU A 167 -8.58 -17.53 -21.84
N GLY A 168 -8.56 -18.54 -22.71
CA GLY A 168 -7.78 -19.76 -22.57
C GLY A 168 -6.89 -19.98 -23.79
N THR A 169 -5.89 -20.85 -23.70
CA THR A 169 -5.04 -21.21 -24.84
C THR A 169 -4.44 -22.61 -24.66
N HIS A 170 -3.98 -23.20 -25.75
CA HIS A 170 -3.19 -24.43 -25.75
C HIS A 170 -1.68 -24.19 -25.54
N GLN A 171 -1.23 -22.93 -25.56
CA GLN A 171 0.09 -22.61 -25.04
C GLN A 171 0.09 -22.82 -23.53
N THR A 172 0.89 -23.74 -23.00
CA THR A 172 0.68 -24.26 -21.64
C THR A 172 1.25 -23.36 -20.55
N PHE A 173 2.29 -22.57 -20.83
CA PHE A 173 3.02 -21.81 -19.79
C PHE A 173 3.39 -22.70 -18.58
N ASN A 174 3.73 -23.96 -18.84
CA ASN A 174 3.94 -24.99 -17.82
C ASN A 174 5.21 -24.78 -16.98
N ASP A 175 6.05 -23.84 -17.36
CA ASP A 175 7.27 -23.48 -16.66
C ASP A 175 7.04 -22.45 -15.56
N ALA A 176 6.05 -21.55 -15.68
CA ALA A 176 5.82 -20.49 -14.70
C ALA A 176 4.44 -19.80 -14.81
N PHE A 177 3.94 -19.25 -13.70
CA PHE A 177 2.94 -18.18 -13.77
C PHE A 177 3.56 -16.96 -14.46
N THR A 178 3.09 -16.62 -15.66
CA THR A 178 3.74 -15.64 -16.52
C THR A 178 2.93 -14.34 -16.60
N PHE A 179 3.54 -13.23 -16.20
CA PHE A 179 3.08 -11.88 -16.50
C PHE A 179 3.76 -11.39 -17.78
N ILE A 180 2.98 -10.89 -18.74
CA ILE A 180 3.48 -10.44 -20.03
C ILE A 180 3.05 -8.99 -20.24
N PHE A 181 3.97 -8.09 -20.53
CA PHE A 181 3.69 -6.68 -20.82
C PHE A 181 4.11 -6.35 -22.26
N GLU A 182 3.17 -5.83 -23.04
CA GLU A 182 3.37 -5.45 -24.44
C GLU A 182 3.00 -3.98 -24.67
N LYS A 183 3.92 -3.23 -25.25
CA LYS A 183 3.69 -1.84 -25.68
C LYS A 183 3.14 -1.85 -27.10
N THR A 184 1.98 -1.23 -27.29
CA THR A 184 1.30 -1.14 -28.59
C THR A 184 1.20 0.30 -29.06
N GLU A 185 0.71 0.51 -30.28
CA GLU A 185 0.40 1.84 -30.83
C GLU A 185 -0.69 2.59 -30.05
N HIS A 186 -1.50 1.87 -29.26
CA HIS A 186 -2.65 2.41 -28.52
C HIS A 186 -2.43 2.48 -27.00
N GLY A 187 -1.23 2.12 -26.52
CA GLY A 187 -0.91 2.06 -25.09
C GLY A 187 -0.38 0.70 -24.68
N TRP A 188 -0.34 0.44 -23.38
CA TRP A 188 0.14 -0.83 -22.83
C TRP A 188 -1.00 -1.83 -22.64
N VAL A 189 -0.72 -3.09 -22.99
CA VAL A 189 -1.62 -4.23 -22.76
C VAL A 189 -0.80 -5.32 -22.08
N TRP A 190 -1.36 -5.95 -21.05
CA TRP A 190 -0.68 -7.01 -20.32
C TRP A 190 -1.54 -8.26 -20.18
N ALA A 191 -0.89 -9.38 -19.91
CA ALA A 191 -1.53 -10.67 -19.74
C ALA A 191 -1.03 -11.42 -18.51
N HIS A 192 -1.93 -12.16 -17.86
CA HIS A 192 -1.65 -13.12 -16.81
C HIS A 192 -1.91 -14.52 -17.36
N ALA A 193 -0.85 -15.33 -17.46
CA ALA A 193 -0.93 -16.66 -18.06
C ALA A 193 -0.42 -17.74 -17.11
N TYR A 194 -1.17 -18.83 -16.96
CA TYR A 194 -0.78 -19.96 -16.12
C TYR A 194 -1.50 -21.25 -16.51
N GLN A 195 -0.79 -22.37 -16.42
CA GLN A 195 -1.34 -23.70 -16.68
C GLN A 195 -2.47 -24.04 -15.69
N PHE A 196 -3.48 -24.80 -16.12
CA PHE A 196 -4.46 -25.36 -15.18
C PHE A 196 -4.86 -26.82 -15.47
N ASP A 197 -4.40 -27.38 -16.59
CA ASP A 197 -4.39 -28.82 -16.88
C ASP A 197 -3.24 -29.17 -17.85
N ALA A 198 -3.17 -30.42 -18.30
CA ALA A 198 -2.05 -30.91 -19.11
C ALA A 198 -1.86 -30.17 -20.44
N ASP A 199 -2.95 -29.67 -21.05
CA ASP A 199 -2.97 -29.23 -22.44
C ASP A 199 -3.44 -27.78 -22.62
N THR A 200 -3.81 -27.09 -21.54
CA THR A 200 -4.34 -25.73 -21.58
C THR A 200 -3.89 -24.83 -20.44
N ALA A 201 -3.90 -23.52 -20.73
CA ALA A 201 -3.58 -22.44 -19.81
C ALA A 201 -4.65 -21.35 -19.81
N THR A 202 -4.76 -20.68 -18.67
CA THR A 202 -5.47 -19.42 -18.53
C THR A 202 -4.68 -18.32 -19.21
N PHE A 203 -5.36 -17.38 -19.88
CA PHE A 203 -4.77 -16.18 -20.47
C PHE A 203 -5.70 -14.98 -20.23
N ILE A 204 -5.49 -14.26 -19.12
CA ILE A 204 -6.28 -13.07 -18.80
C ILE A 204 -5.58 -11.87 -19.42
N VAL A 205 -6.27 -11.11 -20.28
CA VAL A 205 -5.74 -9.88 -20.88
C VAL A 205 -6.36 -8.68 -20.17
N GLU A 206 -5.54 -7.70 -19.85
CA GLU A 206 -5.95 -6.51 -19.12
C GLU A 206 -5.27 -5.25 -19.71
N CYS A 207 -5.97 -4.12 -19.65
CA CYS A 207 -5.45 -2.82 -20.04
C CYS A 207 -6.21 -1.66 -19.36
N SER A 208 -5.65 -0.45 -19.45
CA SER A 208 -6.32 0.77 -18.99
C SER A 208 -7.55 1.09 -19.85
N GLU A 209 -8.53 1.81 -19.28
CA GLU A 209 -9.72 2.29 -20.01
C GLU A 209 -9.33 3.06 -21.27
N ALA A 210 -8.31 3.93 -21.18
CA ALA A 210 -7.85 4.73 -22.31
C ALA A 210 -7.35 3.85 -23.47
N THR A 211 -6.53 2.84 -23.16
CA THR A 211 -6.06 1.85 -24.16
C THR A 211 -7.23 1.05 -24.73
N TRP A 212 -8.18 0.64 -23.89
CA TRP A 212 -9.37 -0.11 -24.31
C TRP A 212 -10.23 0.66 -25.30
N GLN A 213 -10.48 1.95 -25.03
CA GLN A 213 -11.20 2.86 -25.91
C GLN A 213 -10.45 3.07 -27.22
N ALA A 214 -9.12 3.26 -27.16
CA ALA A 214 -8.29 3.49 -28.34
C ALA A 214 -8.28 2.29 -29.31
N PHE A 215 -8.32 1.06 -28.80
CA PHE A 215 -8.51 -0.15 -29.62
C PHE A 215 -9.94 -0.33 -30.13
N GLY A 216 -10.95 0.29 -29.50
CA GLY A 216 -12.36 0.06 -29.84
C GLY A 216 -12.90 -1.30 -29.37
N PHE A 217 -12.31 -1.90 -28.34
CA PHE A 217 -12.70 -3.24 -27.84
C PHE A 217 -14.17 -3.34 -27.40
N GLY A 218 -14.82 -2.22 -27.06
CA GLY A 218 -16.23 -2.19 -26.70
C GLY A 218 -17.20 -2.44 -27.86
N GLU A 219 -16.76 -2.13 -29.08
CA GLU A 219 -17.57 -2.27 -30.30
C GLU A 219 -17.27 -3.57 -31.06
N MET A 220 -16.13 -4.21 -30.74
CA MET A 220 -15.71 -5.47 -31.33
C MET A 220 -16.56 -6.65 -30.84
N SER A 221 -16.81 -7.58 -31.74
CA SER A 221 -17.23 -8.93 -31.37
C SER A 221 -16.14 -9.63 -30.55
N GLN A 222 -16.52 -10.71 -29.85
CA GLN A 222 -15.55 -11.51 -29.10
C GLN A 222 -14.42 -12.03 -29.99
N GLN A 223 -14.73 -12.47 -31.21
CA GLN A 223 -13.72 -13.02 -32.13
C GLN A 223 -12.77 -11.96 -32.68
N GLU A 224 -13.28 -10.76 -32.97
CA GLU A 224 -12.43 -9.63 -33.37
C GLU A 224 -11.49 -9.21 -32.23
N SER A 225 -12.00 -9.14 -30.99
CA SER A 225 -11.19 -8.86 -29.81
C SER A 225 -10.09 -9.92 -29.60
N ILE A 226 -10.45 -11.20 -29.74
CA ILE A 226 -9.51 -12.33 -29.65
C ILE A 226 -8.40 -12.20 -30.70
N ALA A 227 -8.74 -11.94 -31.96
CA ALA A 227 -7.77 -11.80 -33.04
C ALA A 227 -6.80 -10.62 -32.82
N VAL A 228 -7.26 -9.55 -32.17
CA VAL A 228 -6.39 -8.43 -31.76
C VAL A 228 -5.43 -8.88 -30.65
N CYS A 229 -5.94 -9.54 -29.60
CA CYS A 229 -5.10 -10.08 -28.51
C CYS A 229 -4.06 -11.08 -29.04
N GLU A 230 -4.43 -11.99 -29.94
CA GLU A 230 -3.50 -12.93 -30.58
C GLU A 230 -2.37 -12.21 -31.31
N ARG A 231 -2.68 -11.11 -31.98
CA ARG A 231 -1.67 -10.30 -32.69
C ARG A 231 -0.71 -9.62 -31.72
N ILE A 232 -1.22 -9.04 -30.64
CA ILE A 232 -0.41 -8.38 -29.60
C ILE A 232 0.54 -9.40 -28.96
N PHE A 233 0.04 -10.58 -28.61
CA PHE A 233 0.80 -11.60 -27.88
C PHE A 233 1.39 -12.72 -28.77
N ALA A 234 1.44 -12.53 -30.09
CA ALA A 234 1.85 -13.58 -31.05
C ALA A 234 3.20 -14.23 -30.71
N ARG A 235 4.15 -13.43 -30.18
CA ARG A 235 5.48 -13.88 -29.77
C ARG A 235 5.48 -14.88 -28.62
N HIS A 236 4.45 -14.85 -27.78
CA HIS A 236 4.34 -15.65 -26.56
C HIS A 236 3.43 -16.86 -26.73
N LEU A 237 2.47 -16.78 -27.65
CA LEU A 237 1.49 -17.84 -27.90
C LEU A 237 2.05 -19.02 -28.70
N GLY A 238 3.23 -18.91 -29.32
CA GLY A 238 3.84 -20.02 -30.06
C GLY A 238 2.98 -20.55 -31.24
N GLY A 239 2.07 -19.72 -31.76
CA GLY A 239 1.11 -20.11 -32.80
C GLY A 239 -0.18 -20.78 -32.30
N HIS A 240 -0.37 -20.93 -30.98
CA HIS A 240 -1.62 -21.40 -30.40
C HIS A 240 -2.68 -20.29 -30.38
N ALA A 241 -3.93 -20.66 -30.68
CA ALA A 241 -5.05 -19.72 -30.63
C ALA A 241 -5.48 -19.38 -29.20
N LEU A 242 -6.15 -18.24 -29.05
CA LEU A 242 -6.86 -17.83 -27.85
C LEU A 242 -8.33 -18.29 -27.94
N MET A 243 -8.88 -18.74 -26.81
CA MET A 243 -10.19 -19.39 -26.71
C MET A 243 -11.10 -18.64 -25.71
N THR A 244 -12.39 -18.58 -25.99
CA THR A 244 -13.43 -18.06 -25.08
C THR A 244 -14.41 -19.17 -24.71
N ASN A 245 -14.83 -19.22 -23.45
CA ASN A 245 -15.94 -20.05 -22.96
C ASN A 245 -17.18 -19.21 -22.61
N ALA A 246 -17.15 -17.90 -22.87
CA ALA A 246 -18.24 -16.96 -22.63
C ALA A 246 -19.25 -16.93 -23.79
N HIS A 247 -19.65 -18.10 -24.29
CA HIS A 247 -20.53 -18.22 -25.47
C HIS A 247 -21.92 -17.60 -25.28
N HIS A 248 -22.34 -17.40 -24.04
CA HIS A 248 -23.61 -16.78 -23.66
C HIS A 248 -23.58 -15.23 -23.69
N ILE A 249 -22.40 -14.61 -23.71
CA ILE A 249 -22.26 -13.14 -23.74
C ILE A 249 -22.41 -12.63 -25.18
N ARG A 250 -23.37 -11.75 -25.43
CA ARG A 250 -23.52 -11.05 -26.74
C ARG A 250 -22.80 -9.71 -26.67
N GLY A 251 -21.90 -9.42 -27.62
CA GLY A 251 -21.10 -8.19 -27.66
C GLY A 251 -19.69 -8.38 -27.10
N SER A 252 -19.09 -7.29 -26.61
CA SER A 252 -17.74 -7.31 -26.01
C SER A 252 -17.73 -8.14 -24.73
N ALA A 253 -16.73 -9.01 -24.59
CA ALA A 253 -16.47 -9.79 -23.38
C ALA A 253 -15.58 -9.05 -22.36
N TRP A 254 -15.13 -7.84 -22.69
CA TRP A 254 -14.33 -7.01 -21.81
C TRP A 254 -15.19 -6.39 -20.71
N ILE A 255 -14.78 -6.58 -19.46
CA ILE A 255 -15.50 -6.05 -18.30
C ILE A 255 -14.53 -5.35 -17.34
N ASN A 256 -15.10 -4.53 -16.47
CA ASN A 256 -14.42 -4.04 -15.28
C ASN A 256 -14.64 -5.02 -14.13
N PHE A 257 -13.73 -5.04 -13.15
CA PHE A 257 -13.92 -5.84 -11.94
C PHE A 257 -14.74 -5.04 -10.90
N PRO A 258 -15.96 -5.47 -10.54
CA PRO A 258 -16.68 -4.88 -9.41
C PRO A 258 -16.20 -5.47 -8.07
N ARG A 259 -15.58 -4.63 -7.25
CA ARG A 259 -15.29 -4.94 -5.85
C ARG A 259 -16.58 -4.84 -5.04
N VAL A 260 -17.01 -5.94 -4.44
CA VAL A 260 -18.15 -6.01 -3.51
C VAL A 260 -17.63 -6.20 -2.09
N LEU A 261 -18.20 -5.45 -1.15
CA LEU A 261 -18.05 -5.65 0.29
C LEU A 261 -19.38 -5.39 1.00
N CYS A 262 -19.95 -6.41 1.65
CA CYS A 262 -21.15 -6.23 2.46
C CYS A 262 -20.80 -5.90 3.92
N GLU A 263 -21.48 -4.92 4.52
CA GLU A 263 -21.34 -4.62 5.94
C GLU A 263 -21.81 -5.78 6.82
N ARG A 264 -22.89 -6.46 6.44
CA ARG A 264 -23.43 -7.66 7.10
C ARG A 264 -23.58 -8.80 6.10
N TRP A 265 -23.43 -10.03 6.55
CA TRP A 265 -23.47 -11.21 5.68
C TRP A 265 -24.69 -12.09 5.92
N SER A 266 -25.53 -11.78 6.91
CA SER A 266 -26.75 -12.54 7.19
C SER A 266 -27.95 -11.63 7.49
N PHE A 267 -29.13 -12.15 7.20
CA PHE A 267 -30.42 -11.57 7.53
C PHE A 267 -31.46 -12.69 7.72
N ASP A 268 -32.03 -12.78 8.92
CA ASP A 268 -32.94 -13.87 9.31
C ASP A 268 -32.28 -15.25 9.07
N ASN A 269 -32.85 -16.10 8.23
CA ASN A 269 -32.27 -17.37 7.80
C ASN A 269 -31.58 -17.31 6.42
N VAL A 270 -31.22 -16.11 5.95
CA VAL A 270 -30.48 -15.90 4.69
C VAL A 270 -29.04 -15.50 5.00
N VAL A 271 -28.07 -16.15 4.34
CA VAL A 271 -26.64 -15.86 4.53
C VAL A 271 -25.90 -15.78 3.20
N LEU A 272 -25.08 -14.74 3.02
CA LEU A 272 -24.26 -14.51 1.83
C LEU A 272 -22.94 -15.27 1.91
N MET A 273 -22.44 -15.76 0.76
CA MET A 273 -21.14 -16.42 0.67
C MET A 273 -20.45 -16.20 -0.68
N GLY A 274 -19.12 -16.21 -0.68
CA GLY A 274 -18.31 -15.99 -1.88
C GLY A 274 -18.49 -14.58 -2.44
N ASP A 275 -18.48 -14.45 -3.77
CA ASP A 275 -18.60 -13.16 -4.47
C ASP A 275 -19.95 -12.46 -4.22
N ALA A 276 -20.96 -13.16 -3.67
CA ALA A 276 -22.17 -12.53 -3.20
C ALA A 276 -21.91 -11.64 -1.96
N ALA A 277 -21.02 -12.05 -1.06
CA ALA A 277 -20.66 -11.31 0.16
C ALA A 277 -19.47 -10.36 -0.05
N ALA A 278 -18.39 -10.87 -0.64
CA ALA A 278 -17.14 -10.13 -0.85
C ALA A 278 -16.29 -10.74 -1.98
N THR A 279 -15.79 -9.91 -2.90
CA THR A 279 -15.08 -10.35 -4.12
C THR A 279 -13.57 -10.13 -4.04
N ALA A 280 -12.73 -11.14 -4.25
CA ALA A 280 -11.27 -10.92 -4.33
C ALA A 280 -10.82 -10.78 -5.79
N HIS A 281 -10.04 -9.73 -6.11
CA HIS A 281 -9.51 -9.53 -7.46
C HIS A 281 -8.63 -10.71 -7.90
N PHE A 282 -8.76 -11.12 -9.17
CA PHE A 282 -8.06 -12.30 -9.71
C PHE A 282 -6.53 -12.17 -9.66
N SER A 283 -6.00 -10.94 -9.59
CA SER A 283 -4.56 -10.67 -9.50
C SER A 283 -3.85 -11.27 -8.28
N ILE A 284 -4.61 -11.71 -7.25
CA ILE A 284 -4.08 -12.42 -6.08
C ILE A 284 -4.57 -13.88 -5.96
N GLY A 285 -5.36 -14.37 -6.92
CA GLY A 285 -5.77 -15.78 -7.03
C GLY A 285 -6.49 -16.38 -5.81
N SER A 286 -7.22 -15.58 -5.01
CA SER A 286 -7.73 -16.03 -3.69
C SER A 286 -9.26 -16.17 -3.57
N GLY A 287 -10.02 -15.92 -4.64
CA GLY A 287 -11.49 -15.95 -4.60
C GLY A 287 -12.07 -17.34 -4.29
N THR A 288 -11.61 -18.38 -4.99
CA THR A 288 -12.06 -19.77 -4.77
C THR A 288 -11.63 -20.29 -3.39
N LYS A 289 -10.42 -19.96 -2.93
CA LYS A 289 -9.95 -20.26 -1.57
C LYS A 289 -10.93 -19.72 -0.52
N LEU A 290 -11.25 -18.43 -0.60
CA LEU A 290 -12.19 -17.78 0.31
C LEU A 290 -13.57 -18.43 0.31
N ALA A 291 -14.07 -18.78 -0.88
CA ALA A 291 -15.36 -19.45 -1.04
C ALA A 291 -15.40 -20.81 -0.32
N LEU A 292 -14.39 -21.66 -0.55
CA LEU A 292 -14.33 -23.01 0.02
C LEU A 292 -14.11 -22.98 1.54
N GLU A 293 -13.22 -22.14 2.04
CA GLU A 293 -12.94 -22.03 3.48
C GLU A 293 -14.12 -21.41 4.24
N SER A 294 -14.83 -20.45 3.63
CA SER A 294 -16.07 -19.92 4.20
C SER A 294 -17.19 -20.96 4.25
N ALA A 295 -17.28 -21.83 3.24
CA ALA A 295 -18.23 -22.93 3.21
C ALA A 295 -18.00 -23.92 4.36
N ILE A 296 -16.74 -24.35 4.57
CA ILE A 296 -16.37 -25.23 5.69
C ILE A 296 -16.71 -24.58 7.03
N ALA A 297 -16.27 -23.33 7.22
CA ALA A 297 -16.45 -22.63 8.49
C ALA A 297 -17.94 -22.47 8.84
N LEU A 298 -18.75 -21.96 7.91
CA LEU A 298 -20.19 -21.78 8.17
C LEU A 298 -20.90 -23.10 8.47
N ALA A 299 -20.60 -24.17 7.73
CA ALA A 299 -21.20 -25.48 8.00
C ALA A 299 -20.81 -26.01 9.39
N GLY A 300 -19.53 -25.86 9.77
CA GLY A 300 -19.06 -26.21 11.11
C GLY A 300 -19.73 -25.40 12.22
N TYR A 301 -19.94 -24.10 12.03
CA TYR A 301 -20.63 -23.26 13.02
C TYR A 301 -22.12 -23.60 13.11
N LEU A 302 -22.81 -23.84 11.99
CA LEU A 302 -24.21 -24.29 11.99
C LEU A 302 -24.41 -25.64 12.68
N HIS A 303 -23.38 -26.48 12.73
CA HIS A 303 -23.40 -27.75 13.44
C HIS A 303 -23.08 -27.62 14.94
N SER A 304 -22.16 -26.72 15.30
CA SER A 304 -21.59 -26.63 16.66
C SER A 304 -22.25 -25.59 17.56
N GLU A 305 -22.82 -24.53 16.99
CA GLU A 305 -23.48 -23.46 17.74
C GLU A 305 -24.92 -23.83 18.12
N PRO A 306 -25.48 -23.27 19.21
CA PRO A 306 -26.81 -23.65 19.71
C PRO A 306 -27.96 -23.23 18.78
N ASP A 307 -27.78 -22.16 18.01
CA ASP A 307 -28.76 -21.66 17.05
C ASP A 307 -28.11 -20.95 15.85
N MET A 308 -28.91 -20.69 14.82
CA MET A 308 -28.47 -20.08 13.57
C MET A 308 -27.98 -18.64 13.75
N THR A 309 -28.53 -17.90 14.71
CA THR A 309 -28.12 -16.52 14.98
C THR A 309 -26.70 -16.50 15.54
N SER A 310 -26.40 -17.38 16.49
CA SER A 310 -25.04 -17.58 17.02
C SER A 310 -24.07 -18.05 15.94
N ALA A 311 -24.48 -19.00 15.08
CA ALA A 311 -23.65 -19.48 13.97
C ALA A 311 -23.30 -18.36 12.98
N PHE A 312 -24.26 -17.52 12.60
CA PHE A 312 -24.03 -16.40 11.69
C PHE A 312 -23.19 -15.30 12.30
N ALA A 313 -23.42 -14.96 13.57
CA ALA A 313 -22.61 -13.97 14.28
C ALA A 313 -21.13 -14.41 14.31
N ARG A 314 -20.88 -15.68 14.66
CA ARG A 314 -19.54 -16.26 14.69
C ARG A 314 -18.89 -16.34 13.31
N TYR A 315 -19.64 -16.77 12.29
CA TYR A 315 -19.20 -16.76 10.90
C TYR A 315 -18.73 -15.36 10.48
N GLU A 316 -19.55 -14.34 10.74
CA GLU A 316 -19.26 -12.97 10.37
C GLU A 316 -18.08 -12.38 11.17
N GLU A 317 -17.93 -12.72 12.45
CA GLU A 317 -16.82 -12.24 13.28
C GLU A 317 -15.47 -12.87 12.88
N GLU A 318 -15.40 -14.20 12.80
CA GLU A 318 -14.15 -14.92 12.56
C GLU A 318 -13.68 -14.74 11.10
N ARG A 319 -14.59 -14.90 10.13
CA ARG A 319 -14.22 -14.86 8.69
C ARG A 319 -13.99 -13.45 8.18
N ARG A 320 -14.59 -12.41 8.76
CA ARG A 320 -14.39 -11.02 8.32
C ARG A 320 -12.94 -10.61 8.40
N THR A 321 -12.20 -11.00 9.44
CA THR A 321 -10.79 -10.65 9.57
C THR A 321 -9.96 -11.19 8.41
N GLU A 322 -10.19 -12.45 8.01
CA GLU A 322 -9.49 -13.06 6.88
C GLU A 322 -9.90 -12.47 5.53
N VAL A 323 -11.20 -12.25 5.32
CA VAL A 323 -11.72 -11.60 4.11
C VAL A 323 -11.12 -10.20 3.99
N LEU A 324 -11.10 -9.40 5.06
CA LEU A 324 -10.52 -8.06 5.04
C LEU A 324 -9.01 -8.07 4.74
N ARG A 325 -8.25 -9.04 5.26
CA ARG A 325 -6.83 -9.19 4.94
C ARG A 325 -6.61 -9.46 3.45
N LEU A 326 -7.36 -10.40 2.87
CA LEU A 326 -7.24 -10.73 1.45
C LEU A 326 -7.79 -9.62 0.55
N GLN A 327 -8.85 -8.94 0.96
CA GLN A 327 -9.37 -7.74 0.28
C GLN A 327 -8.34 -6.62 0.26
N SER A 328 -7.65 -6.37 1.39
CA SER A 328 -6.58 -5.37 1.43
C SER A 328 -5.45 -5.71 0.46
N ALA A 329 -5.05 -6.98 0.37
CA ALA A 329 -4.04 -7.42 -0.57
C ALA A 329 -4.51 -7.32 -2.04
N ALA A 330 -5.78 -7.68 -2.30
CA ALA A 330 -6.40 -7.55 -3.60
C ALA A 330 -6.44 -6.08 -4.04
N ARG A 331 -6.91 -5.18 -3.16
CA ARG A 331 -6.96 -3.74 -3.41
C ARG A 331 -5.57 -3.20 -3.77
N ASN A 332 -4.55 -3.47 -2.95
CA ASN A 332 -3.19 -3.01 -3.22
C ASN A 332 -2.67 -3.53 -4.58
N SER A 333 -2.95 -4.78 -4.91
CA SER A 333 -2.55 -5.34 -6.20
C SER A 333 -3.34 -4.74 -7.37
N THR A 334 -4.63 -4.50 -7.22
CA THR A 334 -5.48 -3.92 -8.27
C THR A 334 -5.07 -2.48 -8.54
N GLU A 335 -4.89 -1.67 -7.49
CA GLU A 335 -4.43 -0.30 -7.60
C GLU A 335 -3.06 -0.21 -8.27
N TRP A 336 -2.16 -1.17 -8.01
CA TRP A 336 -0.87 -1.25 -8.71
C TRP A 336 -1.04 -1.51 -10.21
N PHE A 337 -1.95 -2.41 -10.62
CA PHE A 337 -2.23 -2.66 -12.05
C PHE A 337 -2.91 -1.47 -12.73
N GLU A 338 -3.85 -0.82 -12.05
CA GLU A 338 -4.49 0.42 -12.53
C GLU A 338 -3.49 1.57 -12.74
N GLN A 339 -2.33 1.49 -12.09
CA GLN A 339 -1.27 2.48 -12.16
C GLN A 339 0.03 1.90 -12.76
N VAL A 340 -0.03 0.72 -13.40
CA VAL A 340 1.18 -0.02 -13.80
C VAL A 340 2.06 0.76 -14.76
N GLU A 341 1.45 1.58 -15.61
CA GLU A 341 2.16 2.44 -16.57
C GLU A 341 3.16 3.38 -15.91
N ARG A 342 2.99 3.71 -14.62
CA ARG A 342 3.98 4.47 -13.82
C ARG A 342 5.32 3.74 -13.70
N TYR A 343 5.31 2.40 -13.75
CA TYR A 343 6.46 1.55 -13.45
C TYR A 343 7.10 0.90 -14.66
N LEU A 344 6.48 0.99 -15.85
CA LEU A 344 6.95 0.28 -17.04
C LEU A 344 8.28 0.82 -17.58
N ASP A 345 8.69 2.03 -17.20
CA ASP A 345 10.01 2.56 -17.56
C ASP A 345 11.09 2.27 -16.48
N LEU A 346 10.77 1.49 -15.44
CA LEU A 346 11.76 1.08 -14.43
C LEU A 346 12.70 0.00 -14.99
N ASP A 347 13.89 -0.11 -14.39
CA ASP A 347 14.81 -1.22 -14.65
C ASP A 347 14.08 -2.57 -14.44
N PRO A 348 14.28 -3.58 -15.33
CA PRO A 348 13.59 -4.87 -15.23
C PRO A 348 13.69 -5.56 -13.87
N VAL A 349 14.80 -5.42 -13.14
CA VAL A 349 14.98 -5.99 -11.80
C VAL A 349 14.03 -5.33 -10.81
N GLN A 350 13.97 -4.00 -10.82
CA GLN A 350 13.11 -3.23 -9.94
C GLN A 350 11.63 -3.33 -10.31
N PHE A 351 11.31 -3.39 -11.61
CA PHE A 351 9.95 -3.66 -12.08
C PHE A 351 9.45 -5.02 -11.61
N ASN A 352 10.27 -6.07 -11.80
CA ASN A 352 9.94 -7.42 -11.33
C ASN A 352 9.73 -7.45 -9.81
N TYR A 353 10.63 -6.83 -9.03
CA TYR A 353 10.46 -6.72 -7.59
C TYR A 353 9.17 -6.00 -7.19
N SER A 354 8.87 -4.85 -7.83
CA SER A 354 7.64 -4.08 -7.60
C SER A 354 6.39 -4.92 -7.87
N LEU A 355 6.39 -5.68 -8.97
CA LEU A 355 5.33 -6.61 -9.33
C LEU A 355 5.17 -7.71 -8.28
N LEU A 356 6.25 -8.42 -7.90
CA LEU A 356 6.19 -9.53 -6.94
C LEU A 356 5.64 -9.06 -5.57
N THR A 357 6.02 -7.86 -5.14
CA THR A 357 5.66 -7.31 -3.82
C THR A 357 4.39 -6.46 -3.81
N ARG A 358 3.73 -6.23 -4.96
CA ARG A 358 2.59 -5.30 -5.11
C ARG A 358 1.43 -5.54 -4.14
N SER A 359 1.15 -6.81 -3.82
CA SER A 359 0.06 -7.20 -2.93
C SER A 359 0.37 -6.96 -1.44
N GLN A 360 1.64 -6.70 -1.11
CA GLN A 360 2.19 -6.65 0.25
C GLN A 360 2.09 -7.97 1.05
N ARG A 361 1.63 -9.07 0.43
CA ARG A 361 1.68 -10.41 1.05
C ARG A 361 3.07 -11.03 0.95
N ILE A 362 3.76 -10.74 -0.15
CA ILE A 362 5.15 -11.09 -0.37
C ILE A 362 5.97 -9.87 0.00
N SER A 363 6.79 -10.02 1.05
CA SER A 363 7.70 -8.99 1.54
C SER A 363 9.14 -9.27 1.10
N HIS A 364 10.07 -8.36 1.43
CA HIS A 364 11.49 -8.54 1.13
C HIS A 364 12.06 -9.82 1.78
N GLU A 365 11.82 -10.03 3.07
CA GLU A 365 12.30 -11.24 3.76
C GLU A 365 11.51 -12.49 3.35
N ASN A 366 10.24 -12.36 2.96
CA ASN A 366 9.52 -13.49 2.38
C ASN A 366 10.13 -13.91 1.04
N LEU A 367 10.57 -12.98 0.19
CA LEU A 367 11.33 -13.30 -1.02
C LEU A 367 12.66 -13.97 -0.72
N ARG A 368 13.33 -13.62 0.38
CA ARG A 368 14.57 -14.30 0.79
C ARG A 368 14.34 -15.78 1.10
N LEU A 369 13.21 -16.09 1.75
CA LEU A 369 12.80 -17.46 2.06
C LEU A 369 12.36 -18.23 0.82
N ARG A 370 11.73 -17.56 -0.15
CA ARG A 370 11.22 -18.18 -1.39
C ARG A 370 12.33 -18.40 -2.42
N ASP A 371 13.05 -17.33 -2.74
CA ASP A 371 14.11 -17.34 -3.75
C ASP A 371 15.33 -16.53 -3.28
N PRO A 372 16.19 -17.13 -2.45
CA PRO A 372 17.37 -16.46 -1.92
C PRO A 372 18.35 -16.06 -3.03
N GLN A 373 18.44 -16.83 -4.12
CA GLN A 373 19.37 -16.55 -5.21
C GLN A 373 18.92 -15.34 -6.01
N TRP A 374 17.65 -15.29 -6.39
CA TRP A 374 17.06 -14.15 -7.08
C TRP A 374 17.14 -12.89 -6.22
N LEU A 375 16.76 -12.96 -4.94
CA LEU A 375 16.81 -11.78 -4.08
C LEU A 375 18.23 -11.26 -3.90
N THR A 376 19.21 -12.13 -3.64
CA THR A 376 20.62 -11.74 -3.53
C THR A 376 21.11 -11.07 -4.82
N SER A 377 20.69 -11.55 -5.99
CA SER A 377 21.03 -10.94 -7.28
C SER A 377 20.44 -9.53 -7.43
N ALA A 378 19.21 -9.36 -6.95
CA ALA A 378 18.48 -8.10 -7.00
C ALA A 378 19.09 -7.08 -6.01
N GLU A 379 19.47 -7.52 -4.81
CA GLU A 379 20.21 -6.71 -3.83
C GLU A 379 21.56 -6.26 -4.38
N ARG A 380 22.31 -7.16 -5.03
CA ARG A 380 23.56 -6.80 -5.70
C ARG A 380 23.34 -5.76 -6.81
N TRP A 381 22.29 -5.91 -7.61
CA TRP A 381 21.91 -4.89 -8.59
C TRP A 381 21.67 -3.53 -7.91
N PHE A 382 20.89 -3.50 -6.82
CA PHE A 382 20.60 -2.26 -6.08
C PHE A 382 21.86 -1.60 -5.49
N GLN A 383 22.78 -2.41 -4.95
CA GLN A 383 24.08 -1.94 -4.45
C GLN A 383 24.95 -1.36 -5.58
N THR A 384 24.98 -2.00 -6.75
CA THR A 384 25.68 -1.46 -7.93
C THR A 384 25.09 -0.13 -8.39
N GLN A 385 23.75 0.02 -8.41
CA GLN A 385 23.10 1.30 -8.72
C GLN A 385 23.45 2.41 -7.70
N ALA A 386 23.82 2.02 -6.48
CA ALA A 386 24.31 2.92 -5.44
C ALA A 386 25.83 3.18 -5.50
N ASN A 387 26.53 2.71 -6.54
CA ASN A 387 28.01 2.73 -6.67
C ASN A 387 28.74 1.95 -5.55
N ASN A 388 28.14 0.87 -5.06
CA ASN A 388 28.72 -0.02 -4.05
C ASN A 388 28.98 -1.42 -4.64
N GLU A 389 29.85 -1.48 -5.66
CA GLU A 389 30.14 -2.72 -6.39
C GLU A 389 30.64 -3.85 -5.48
N GLY A 390 30.19 -5.07 -5.77
CA GLY A 390 30.58 -6.28 -5.02
C GLY A 390 29.81 -6.53 -3.72
N SER A 391 29.00 -5.57 -3.26
CA SER A 391 28.10 -5.78 -2.12
C SER A 391 26.79 -6.45 -2.55
N ALA A 392 26.20 -7.24 -1.66
CA ALA A 392 24.84 -7.77 -1.78
C ALA A 392 24.02 -7.50 -0.50
N ARG A 393 24.40 -6.45 0.25
CA ARG A 393 23.69 -6.06 1.47
C ARG A 393 22.28 -5.57 1.16
N ALA A 394 21.42 -5.64 2.17
CA ALA A 394 20.04 -5.17 2.07
C ALA A 394 19.94 -3.71 1.56
N PRO A 395 18.90 -3.35 0.78
CA PRO A 395 18.74 -2.01 0.19
C PRO A 395 18.84 -0.86 1.20
N MET A 396 18.39 -1.07 2.44
CA MET A 396 18.51 -0.07 3.50
C MET A 396 19.95 0.36 3.77
N PHE A 397 20.95 -0.50 3.54
CA PHE A 397 22.38 -0.23 3.75
C PHE A 397 23.14 0.17 2.49
N ALA A 398 22.45 0.33 1.36
CA ALA A 398 23.07 0.93 0.19
C ALA A 398 23.38 2.42 0.46
N PRO A 399 24.55 2.93 0.07
CA PRO A 399 24.84 4.35 0.19
C PRO A 399 23.90 5.19 -0.69
N PHE A 400 23.80 6.47 -0.39
CA PHE A 400 23.04 7.42 -1.19
C PHE A 400 23.77 8.75 -1.29
N ARG A 401 23.89 9.28 -2.50
CA ARG A 401 24.53 10.58 -2.75
C ARG A 401 23.49 11.59 -3.20
N LEU A 402 23.45 12.73 -2.53
CA LEU A 402 22.61 13.87 -2.88
C LEU A 402 23.48 15.13 -2.89
N ARG A 403 23.62 15.76 -4.05
CA ARG A 403 24.67 16.77 -4.31
C ARG A 403 26.05 16.25 -3.89
N GLU A 404 26.76 16.95 -3.00
CA GLU A 404 28.05 16.51 -2.47
C GLU A 404 27.95 15.69 -1.18
N MET A 405 26.76 15.62 -0.57
CA MET A 405 26.53 14.81 0.63
C MET A 405 26.41 13.34 0.26
N THR A 406 27.17 12.49 0.95
CA THR A 406 27.04 11.03 0.89
C THR A 406 26.54 10.51 2.22
N LEU A 407 25.47 9.72 2.18
CA LEU A 407 24.92 8.96 3.30
C LEU A 407 25.45 7.53 3.26
N ALA A 408 25.81 7.01 4.43
CA ALA A 408 26.29 5.63 4.57
C ALA A 408 25.19 4.58 4.34
N ASN A 409 23.92 4.97 4.51
CA ASN A 409 22.75 4.11 4.32
C ASN A 409 21.49 4.98 4.10
N ARG A 410 20.36 4.35 3.79
CA ARG A 410 19.09 5.01 3.42
C ARG A 410 18.10 5.15 4.57
N VAL A 411 18.54 4.88 5.80
CA VAL A 411 17.72 5.01 7.01
C VAL A 411 17.81 6.44 7.54
N VAL A 412 16.65 7.05 7.76
CA VAL A 412 16.52 8.42 8.25
C VAL A 412 15.79 8.45 9.58
N VAL A 413 16.34 9.17 10.56
CA VAL A 413 15.61 9.52 11.77
C VAL A 413 14.74 10.74 11.45
N SER A 414 13.43 10.55 11.47
CA SER A 414 12.44 11.61 11.18
C SER A 414 12.53 12.75 12.21
N PRO A 415 12.20 14.00 11.82
CA PRO A 415 12.09 15.11 12.77
C PRO A 415 10.92 14.83 13.74
N MET A 416 11.19 14.94 15.04
CA MET A 416 10.24 14.64 16.12
C MET A 416 10.37 15.67 17.23
N ALA A 417 9.36 16.51 17.39
CA ALA A 417 9.36 17.56 18.41
C ALA A 417 9.53 16.98 19.83
N GLN A 418 10.55 17.47 20.55
CA GLN A 418 10.85 17.04 21.91
C GLN A 418 10.21 17.96 22.95
N TYR A 419 9.94 19.22 22.59
CA TYR A 419 9.33 20.23 23.46
C TYR A 419 10.12 20.48 24.76
N LYS A 420 11.46 20.43 24.69
CA LYS A 420 12.37 20.57 25.84
C LYS A 420 13.32 21.77 25.76
N ALA A 421 13.17 22.64 24.75
CA ALA A 421 13.97 23.85 24.64
C ALA A 421 13.54 24.88 25.69
N VAL A 422 14.44 25.79 26.03
CA VAL A 422 14.16 26.93 26.92
C VAL A 422 14.42 28.18 26.12
N ASP A 423 13.38 29.00 25.88
CA ASP A 423 13.44 30.21 25.05
C ASP A 423 14.03 29.95 23.65
N GLY A 424 13.69 28.80 23.07
CA GLY A 424 14.21 28.33 21.79
C GLY A 424 15.60 27.72 21.87
N ARG A 425 16.32 27.84 22.99
CA ARG A 425 17.65 27.26 23.13
C ARG A 425 17.57 25.75 23.36
N PRO A 426 18.22 24.92 22.52
CA PRO A 426 18.38 23.50 22.78
C PRO A 426 19.13 23.26 24.08
N THR A 427 18.61 22.33 24.88
CA THR A 427 19.20 21.87 26.15
C THR A 427 19.99 20.58 25.97
N ASP A 428 20.66 20.11 27.03
CA ASP A 428 21.35 18.81 27.04
C ASP A 428 20.44 17.63 26.70
N TRP A 429 19.12 17.77 26.89
CA TRP A 429 18.15 16.79 26.39
C TRP A 429 18.32 16.55 24.89
N HIS A 430 18.40 17.63 24.09
CA HIS A 430 18.52 17.53 22.63
C HIS A 430 19.89 16.99 22.25
N PHE A 431 20.95 17.45 22.94
CA PHE A 431 22.29 16.95 22.70
C PHE A 431 22.35 15.43 22.87
N VAL A 432 21.91 14.91 24.02
CA VAL A 432 21.87 13.46 24.27
C VAL A 432 20.92 12.76 23.29
N HIS A 433 19.72 13.30 23.09
CA HIS A 433 18.74 12.71 22.20
C HIS A 433 19.31 12.46 20.80
N TYR A 434 19.84 13.48 20.13
CA TYR A 434 20.34 13.35 18.76
C TYR A 434 21.70 12.65 18.68
N ALA A 435 22.60 12.85 19.65
CA ALA A 435 23.88 12.15 19.71
C ALA A 435 23.69 10.63 19.78
N GLU A 436 22.74 10.15 20.59
CA GLU A 436 22.44 8.72 20.67
C GLU A 436 21.89 8.15 19.35
N ARG A 437 21.03 8.89 18.63
CA ARG A 437 20.52 8.44 17.32
C ARG A 437 21.59 8.47 16.23
N ALA A 438 22.51 9.43 16.28
CA ALA A 438 23.65 9.48 15.36
C ALA A 438 24.59 8.29 15.56
N LYS A 439 24.87 7.92 16.82
CA LYS A 439 25.59 6.66 17.14
C LYS A 439 24.79 5.41 16.76
N GLY A 440 23.47 5.54 16.63
CA GLY A 440 22.50 4.49 16.31
C GLY A 440 22.53 3.94 14.89
N GLY A 441 23.47 4.37 14.05
CA GLY A 441 23.73 3.79 12.74
C GLY A 441 22.86 4.33 11.59
N ALA A 442 21.91 5.23 11.84
CA ALA A 442 21.15 5.88 10.77
C ALA A 442 22.07 6.77 9.91
N GLY A 443 21.86 6.77 8.58
CA GLY A 443 22.64 7.58 7.66
C GLY A 443 22.39 9.08 7.81
N LEU A 444 21.14 9.46 8.11
CA LEU A 444 20.72 10.85 8.27
C LEU A 444 19.83 11.01 9.50
N VAL A 445 20.13 12.03 10.31
CA VAL A 445 19.34 12.37 11.51
C VAL A 445 18.78 13.78 11.35
N TYR A 446 17.45 13.89 11.36
CA TYR A 446 16.79 15.18 11.42
C TYR A 446 16.69 15.64 12.86
N ILE A 447 17.05 16.90 13.09
CA ILE A 447 16.57 17.58 14.30
C ILE A 447 15.09 17.95 14.14
N GLU A 448 14.40 18.15 15.25
CA GLU A 448 13.00 18.56 15.25
C GLU A 448 12.82 19.93 14.57
N MET A 449 11.56 20.24 14.21
CA MET A 449 11.24 21.54 13.63
C MET A 449 11.78 22.66 14.53
N THR A 450 12.75 23.37 13.98
CA THR A 450 13.48 24.44 14.64
C THR A 450 12.96 25.75 14.12
N CYS A 451 12.39 26.54 15.01
CA CYS A 451 11.54 27.66 14.64
C CYS A 451 12.39 28.85 14.20
N VAL A 452 11.96 29.54 13.15
CA VAL A 452 12.71 30.67 12.57
C VAL A 452 12.55 31.98 13.34
N SER A 453 11.60 32.03 14.28
CA SER A 453 11.33 33.17 15.17
C SER A 453 10.65 32.73 16.47
N PRO A 454 10.65 33.56 17.53
CA PRO A 454 9.96 33.26 18.78
C PRO A 454 8.47 32.98 18.60
N GLU A 455 7.79 33.74 17.74
CA GLU A 455 6.36 33.61 17.42
C GLU A 455 6.08 32.41 16.50
N GLY A 456 7.08 31.98 15.74
CA GLY A 456 7.02 30.78 14.89
C GLY A 456 7.05 29.46 15.65
N ARG A 457 7.14 29.48 16.98
CA ARG A 457 7.12 28.27 17.81
C ARG A 457 5.74 27.63 17.88
N ILE A 458 5.69 26.30 17.92
CA ILE A 458 4.46 25.55 18.21
C ILE A 458 4.14 25.74 19.69
N THR A 459 5.12 25.46 20.55
CA THR A 459 4.99 25.50 22.01
C THR A 459 6.17 26.29 22.62
N PRO A 460 6.10 26.70 23.90
CA PRO A 460 7.23 27.30 24.58
C PRO A 460 8.50 26.41 24.60
N GLY A 461 8.33 25.09 24.50
CA GLY A 461 9.41 24.10 24.50
C GLY A 461 10.03 23.82 23.13
N CYS A 462 9.60 24.49 22.05
CA CYS A 462 10.18 24.29 20.72
C CYS A 462 11.54 24.98 20.58
N PRO A 463 12.53 24.34 19.93
CA PRO A 463 13.81 24.99 19.66
C PRO A 463 13.68 26.05 18.57
N GLY A 464 14.66 26.94 18.53
CA GLY A 464 14.77 28.04 17.58
C GLY A 464 16.13 28.08 16.87
N LEU A 465 16.17 28.86 15.80
CA LEU A 465 17.38 29.31 15.10
C LEU A 465 17.21 30.81 14.77
N TYR A 466 17.13 31.63 15.83
CA TYR A 466 16.96 33.08 15.72
C TYR A 466 17.79 33.87 16.75
N ALA A 467 18.65 33.18 17.50
CA ALA A 467 19.54 33.79 18.49
C ALA A 467 20.93 33.12 18.48
N PRO A 468 22.02 33.85 18.81
CA PRO A 468 23.39 33.30 18.82
C PRO A 468 23.57 32.07 19.71
N GLU A 469 22.89 32.04 20.86
CA GLU A 469 22.92 30.91 21.80
C GLU A 469 22.24 29.64 21.26
N HIS A 470 21.34 29.78 20.28
CA HIS A 470 20.73 28.63 19.60
C HIS A 470 21.71 28.02 18.61
N GLU A 471 22.34 28.87 17.78
CA GLU A 471 23.39 28.47 16.84
C GLU A 471 24.54 27.76 17.58
N ALA A 472 25.01 28.32 18.70
CA ALA A 472 26.08 27.71 19.49
C ALA A 472 25.70 26.33 20.07
N ALA A 473 24.45 26.15 20.51
CA ALA A 473 23.98 24.87 21.04
C ALA A 473 23.89 23.80 19.94
N TRP A 474 23.39 24.17 18.76
CA TRP A 474 23.34 23.25 17.62
C TRP A 474 24.72 22.93 17.06
N LYS A 475 25.61 23.93 17.02
CA LYS A 475 27.01 23.73 16.62
C LYS A 475 27.70 22.68 17.48
N ARG A 476 27.49 22.71 18.81
CA ARG A 476 28.03 21.69 19.72
C ARG A 476 27.57 20.28 19.34
N LEU A 477 26.32 20.11 18.93
CA LEU A 477 25.80 18.81 18.46
C LEU A 477 26.45 18.41 17.13
N CYS A 478 26.48 19.31 16.14
CA CYS A 478 27.08 19.02 14.83
C CYS A 478 28.55 18.63 14.95
N ASP A 479 29.34 19.41 15.72
CA ASP A 479 30.75 19.13 15.95
C ASP A 479 30.96 17.74 16.58
N PHE A 480 30.13 17.36 17.55
CA PHE A 480 30.18 16.02 18.16
C PHE A 480 29.84 14.92 17.15
N VAL A 481 28.73 15.06 16.42
CA VAL A 481 28.25 14.04 15.48
C VAL A 481 29.25 13.80 14.37
N HIS A 482 29.84 14.88 13.81
CA HIS A 482 30.85 14.79 12.76
C HIS A 482 32.20 14.24 13.23
N ALA A 483 32.54 14.45 14.51
CA ALA A 483 33.77 13.91 15.09
C ALA A 483 33.66 12.42 15.46
N GLU A 484 32.50 11.99 15.95
CA GLU A 484 32.35 10.68 16.59
C GLU A 484 31.58 9.67 15.75
N THR A 485 30.90 10.09 14.67
CA THR A 485 30.01 9.23 13.89
C THR A 485 30.06 9.53 12.39
N PRO A 486 29.66 8.57 11.51
CA PRO A 486 29.51 8.82 10.08
C PRO A 486 28.16 9.47 9.71
N ALA A 487 27.26 9.68 10.67
CA ALA A 487 25.91 10.19 10.41
C ALA A 487 25.93 11.64 9.91
N LYS A 488 24.95 11.98 9.08
CA LYS A 488 24.69 13.35 8.63
C LYS A 488 23.54 13.97 9.38
N LEU A 489 23.55 15.30 9.53
CA LEU A 489 22.51 16.04 10.23
C LEU A 489 21.70 16.92 9.27
N CYS A 490 20.37 16.85 9.39
CA CYS A 490 19.45 17.76 8.73
C CYS A 490 18.79 18.70 9.73
N ALA A 491 18.83 20.01 9.45
CA ALA A 491 18.04 21.01 10.14
C ALA A 491 16.68 21.19 9.47
N GLN A 492 15.60 20.77 10.12
CA GLN A 492 14.25 21.14 9.68
C GLN A 492 13.89 22.52 10.26
N ILE A 493 13.84 23.56 9.41
CA ILE A 493 13.41 24.90 9.81
C ILE A 493 11.94 25.14 9.47
N GLY A 494 11.21 25.83 10.35
CA GLY A 494 9.78 26.03 10.16
C GLY A 494 9.17 27.15 10.99
N HIS A 495 7.89 27.40 10.74
CA HIS A 495 7.07 28.37 11.47
C HIS A 495 5.68 27.77 11.68
N SER A 496 5.21 27.69 12.93
CA SER A 496 3.97 27.01 13.34
C SER A 496 2.69 27.62 12.75
N GLY A 497 2.71 28.92 12.47
CA GLY A 497 1.60 29.61 11.81
C GLY A 497 0.30 29.49 12.61
N PRO A 498 -0.83 29.05 12.00
CA PRO A 498 -2.11 28.95 12.72
C PRO A 498 -2.13 27.88 13.82
N LYS A 499 -1.11 27.00 13.88
CA LYS A 499 -0.93 25.97 14.92
C LYS A 499 0.12 26.36 15.96
N GLY A 500 0.46 27.65 16.07
CA GLY A 500 1.38 28.17 17.08
C GLY A 500 0.71 28.48 18.41
N SER A 501 1.55 28.73 19.43
CA SER A 501 1.11 29.10 20.78
C SER A 501 0.21 28.05 21.45
N THR A 502 0.65 26.80 21.41
CA THR A 502 -0.05 25.67 22.03
C THR A 502 0.69 25.13 23.24
N GLN A 503 -0.02 24.33 24.03
CA GLN A 503 0.54 23.56 25.14
C GLN A 503 1.57 22.53 24.64
N LEU A 504 2.41 22.04 25.57
CA LEU A 504 3.37 20.97 25.29
C LEU A 504 2.63 19.69 24.91
N GLY A 505 3.22 18.87 24.03
CA GLY A 505 2.51 17.74 23.41
C GLY A 505 1.95 16.67 24.37
N TRP A 506 2.46 16.57 25.61
CA TRP A 506 1.97 15.65 26.65
C TRP A 506 0.99 16.29 27.64
N GLN A 507 0.69 17.58 27.49
CA GLN A 507 -0.38 18.25 28.22
C GLN A 507 -1.68 18.00 27.47
N GLU A 508 -2.12 18.94 26.65
CA GLU A 508 -3.21 18.76 25.71
C GLU A 508 -2.73 19.12 24.30
N MET A 509 -2.65 18.12 23.43
CA MET A 509 -2.14 18.29 22.07
C MET A 509 -2.98 19.29 21.26
N ASP A 510 -2.30 20.18 20.54
CA ASP A 510 -2.89 21.27 19.73
C ASP A 510 -3.78 22.28 20.49
N ALA A 511 -3.93 22.15 21.81
CA ALA A 511 -4.70 23.08 22.62
C ALA A 511 -3.95 24.40 22.82
N PRO A 512 -4.64 25.56 22.80
CA PRO A 512 -4.00 26.84 23.09
C PRO A 512 -3.37 26.82 24.49
N LEU A 513 -2.35 27.68 24.69
CA LEU A 513 -1.82 27.90 26.04
C LEU A 513 -2.93 28.36 26.99
N THR A 514 -2.84 27.91 28.24
CA THR A 514 -3.77 28.31 29.31
C THR A 514 -3.64 29.80 29.64
N GLU A 515 -2.42 30.34 29.56
CA GLU A 515 -2.09 31.74 29.76
C GLU A 515 -0.91 32.13 28.84
N GLY A 516 -0.79 33.42 28.50
CA GLY A 516 0.38 33.92 27.76
C GLY A 516 0.45 33.52 26.28
N ASN A 517 -0.69 33.34 25.61
CA ASN A 517 -0.71 33.19 24.15
C ASN A 517 -0.06 34.41 23.48
N TRP A 518 0.81 34.15 22.50
CA TRP A 518 1.39 35.19 21.64
C TRP A 518 0.62 35.28 20.31
N PRO A 519 0.65 36.43 19.61
CA PRO A 519 0.02 36.57 18.30
C PRO A 519 0.59 35.60 17.28
N ILE A 520 -0.29 35.00 16.48
CA ILE A 520 0.09 34.04 15.42
C ILE A 520 -0.31 34.54 14.03
N LEU A 521 0.40 34.05 13.00
CA LEU A 521 0.25 34.44 11.60
C LEU A 521 -0.23 33.27 10.74
N ALA A 522 -0.97 33.56 9.68
CA ALA A 522 -1.34 32.56 8.67
C ALA A 522 -1.68 33.23 7.31
N ALA A 523 -1.91 32.42 6.28
CA ALA A 523 -2.39 32.90 4.99
C ALA A 523 -3.71 33.68 5.10
N SER A 524 -4.59 33.27 6.02
CA SER A 524 -5.90 33.89 6.26
C SER A 524 -6.27 33.83 7.74
N ALA A 525 -7.24 34.64 8.17
CA ALA A 525 -7.73 34.69 9.54
C ALA A 525 -8.63 33.48 9.90
N LYS A 526 -8.09 32.27 9.75
CA LYS A 526 -8.79 31.01 10.04
C LYS A 526 -8.04 30.23 11.13
N PRO A 527 -8.64 29.95 12.29
CA PRO A 527 -8.00 29.20 13.35
C PRO A 527 -7.91 27.70 13.02
N TRP A 528 -7.00 27.00 13.70
CA TRP A 528 -6.87 25.53 13.62
C TRP A 528 -8.13 24.79 14.07
N SER A 529 -8.72 25.22 15.19
CA SER A 529 -9.99 24.74 15.73
C SER A 529 -10.75 25.89 16.38
N GLU A 530 -12.02 25.67 16.74
CA GLU A 530 -12.85 26.66 17.45
C GLU A 530 -12.26 27.09 18.80
N ARG A 531 -11.37 26.27 19.40
CA ARG A 531 -10.70 26.58 20.66
C ARG A 531 -9.45 27.44 20.49
N ASN A 532 -8.84 27.46 19.31
CA ASN A 532 -7.58 28.16 19.07
C ASN A 532 -7.82 29.63 18.71
N GLN A 533 -6.84 30.48 19.02
CA GLN A 533 -6.88 31.90 18.65
C GLN A 533 -6.93 32.08 17.12
N VAL A 534 -7.55 33.17 16.66
CA VAL A 534 -7.61 33.53 15.25
C VAL A 534 -6.27 34.16 14.82
N PRO A 535 -5.57 33.62 13.81
CA PRO A 535 -4.33 34.21 13.33
C PRO A 535 -4.57 35.54 12.61
N LYS A 536 -3.60 36.45 12.66
CA LYS A 536 -3.56 37.59 11.73
C LYS A 536 -3.31 37.03 10.31
N ALA A 537 -4.17 37.41 9.37
CA ALA A 537 -3.91 37.20 7.95
C ALA A 537 -2.70 38.04 7.54
N MET A 538 -1.65 37.38 7.05
CA MET A 538 -0.40 38.07 6.71
C MET A 538 -0.59 39.11 5.62
N ASP A 539 -0.05 40.30 5.85
CA ASP A 539 0.17 41.31 4.81
C ASP A 539 1.55 41.11 4.14
N ARG A 540 1.87 41.92 3.13
CA ARG A 540 3.16 41.82 2.41
C ARG A 540 4.36 42.03 3.33
N SER A 541 4.26 42.93 4.31
CA SER A 541 5.35 43.19 5.24
C SER A 541 5.58 42.02 6.19
N ASP A 542 4.51 41.33 6.63
CA ASP A 542 4.63 40.07 7.38
C ASP A 542 5.31 39.00 6.53
N MET A 543 4.91 38.87 5.26
CA MET A 543 5.48 37.89 4.31
C MET A 543 6.97 38.13 4.06
N ASP A 544 7.38 39.40 3.87
CA ASP A 544 8.79 39.75 3.72
C ASP A 544 9.60 39.46 4.99
N ARG A 545 9.07 39.85 6.16
CA ARG A 545 9.74 39.59 7.44
C ARG A 545 9.94 38.10 7.68
N VAL A 546 8.89 37.30 7.51
CA VAL A 546 8.98 35.85 7.75
C VAL A 546 9.92 35.18 6.73
N ARG A 547 9.89 35.58 5.45
CA ARG A 547 10.89 35.12 4.46
C ARG A 547 12.30 35.37 4.96
N ASP A 548 12.57 36.57 5.45
CA ASP A 548 13.91 36.95 5.91
C ASP A 548 14.31 36.21 7.21
N GLU A 549 13.35 35.87 8.09
CA GLU A 549 13.55 34.97 9.23
C GLU A 549 13.96 33.56 8.79
N PHE A 550 13.32 32.99 7.76
CA PHE A 550 13.73 31.70 7.18
C PHE A 550 15.15 31.76 6.59
N VAL A 551 15.50 32.87 5.90
CA VAL A 551 16.85 33.08 5.37
C VAL A 551 17.89 33.16 6.50
N ALA A 552 17.61 33.91 7.56
CA ALA A 552 18.51 34.03 8.71
C ALA A 552 18.71 32.68 9.40
N ALA A 553 17.65 31.90 9.61
CA ALA A 553 17.72 30.57 10.19
C ALA A 553 18.54 29.59 9.31
N ALA A 554 18.39 29.64 7.99
CA ALA A 554 19.20 28.84 7.06
C ALA A 554 20.70 29.18 7.16
N GLN A 555 21.05 30.47 7.26
CA GLN A 555 22.44 30.91 7.45
C GLN A 555 23.00 30.47 8.81
N MET A 556 22.20 30.53 9.88
CA MET A 556 22.59 30.01 11.19
C MET A 556 22.79 28.49 11.16
N ALA A 557 21.92 27.74 10.48
CA ALA A 557 22.07 26.31 10.30
C ALA A 557 23.38 25.96 9.55
N ASP A 558 23.75 26.74 8.54
CA ASP A 558 24.98 26.48 7.79
C ASP A 558 26.21 26.69 8.67
N ARG A 559 26.25 27.81 9.42
CA ARG A 559 27.34 28.09 10.38
C ARG A 559 27.40 27.10 11.54
N ALA A 560 26.25 26.58 11.98
CA ALA A 560 26.19 25.51 12.95
C ALA A 560 26.75 24.18 12.43
N GLY A 561 26.88 24.02 11.10
CA GLY A 561 27.50 22.85 10.48
C GLY A 561 26.52 21.78 10.04
N PHE A 562 25.23 22.07 9.85
CA PHE A 562 24.31 21.06 9.29
C PHE A 562 24.72 20.66 7.86
N ASP A 563 24.56 19.38 7.53
CA ASP A 563 24.89 18.82 6.21
C ASP A 563 23.75 19.05 5.20
N MET A 564 22.53 19.13 5.71
CA MET A 564 21.30 19.28 4.92
C MET A 564 20.33 20.23 5.63
N LEU A 565 19.51 20.93 4.84
CA LEU A 565 18.44 21.78 5.35
C LEU A 565 17.10 21.26 4.82
N GLU A 566 16.06 21.28 5.65
CA GLU A 566 14.68 21.05 5.24
C GLU A 566 13.80 22.25 5.60
N VAL A 567 13.03 22.75 4.63
CA VAL A 567 11.98 23.73 4.88
C VAL A 567 10.66 23.01 5.15
N HIS A 568 10.06 23.27 6.31
CA HIS A 568 8.81 22.63 6.69
C HIS A 568 7.59 23.33 6.04
N ALA A 569 6.97 22.68 5.05
CA ALA A 569 5.76 23.14 4.34
C ALA A 569 4.59 22.15 4.40
N ALA A 570 4.43 21.49 5.54
CA ALA A 570 3.44 20.43 5.77
C ALA A 570 2.67 20.69 7.08
N HIS A 571 1.78 19.76 7.41
CA HIS A 571 1.09 19.65 8.70
C HIS A 571 0.32 20.90 9.17
N GLY A 572 -0.20 21.70 8.23
CA GLY A 572 -1.01 22.87 8.57
C GLY A 572 -0.24 24.00 9.23
N TYR A 573 1.09 23.91 9.30
CA TYR A 573 1.96 25.01 9.73
C TYR A 573 1.98 26.14 8.70
N LEU A 574 2.80 27.18 8.90
CA LEU A 574 2.66 28.43 8.17
C LEU A 574 2.66 28.26 6.65
N LEU A 575 3.70 27.66 6.06
CA LEU A 575 3.76 27.49 4.61
C LEU A 575 2.67 26.54 4.12
N SER A 576 2.38 25.46 4.87
CA SER A 576 1.27 24.56 4.57
C SER A 576 -0.09 25.29 4.58
N SER A 577 -0.26 26.31 5.42
CA SER A 577 -1.49 27.10 5.50
C SER A 577 -1.74 27.97 4.26
N PHE A 578 -0.69 28.30 3.51
CA PHE A 578 -0.78 28.90 2.18
C PHE A 578 -1.07 27.83 1.11
N ILE A 579 -0.46 26.65 1.24
CA ILE A 579 -0.62 25.57 0.27
C ILE A 579 -2.03 24.97 0.31
N THR A 580 -2.58 24.62 1.47
CA THR A 580 -3.90 23.96 1.51
C THR A 580 -5.04 24.96 1.23
N PRO A 581 -5.99 24.64 0.34
CA PRO A 581 -7.17 25.48 0.09
C PRO A 581 -8.14 25.51 1.28
N LEU A 582 -7.94 24.65 2.29
CA LEU A 582 -8.78 24.60 3.47
C LEU A 582 -8.62 25.85 4.34
N THR A 583 -7.38 26.32 4.50
CA THR A 583 -7.02 27.48 5.32
C THR A 583 -6.68 28.71 4.52
N ASN A 584 -6.15 28.57 3.30
CA ASN A 584 -5.91 29.71 2.42
C ASN A 584 -7.22 30.17 1.76
N ARG A 585 -7.77 31.28 2.27
CA ARG A 585 -8.99 31.95 1.77
C ARG A 585 -8.68 33.34 1.21
N ARG A 586 -7.43 33.57 0.81
CA ARG A 586 -7.03 34.83 0.18
C ARG A 586 -7.68 34.98 -1.20
N ASP A 587 -7.98 36.22 -1.55
CA ASP A 587 -8.54 36.65 -2.83
C ASP A 587 -7.50 37.41 -3.70
N ASP A 588 -6.27 37.54 -3.22
CA ASP A 588 -5.13 38.10 -3.95
C ASP A 588 -4.31 37.03 -4.69
N GLU A 589 -3.15 37.43 -5.21
CA GLU A 589 -2.25 36.54 -5.98
C GLU A 589 -1.61 35.39 -5.18
N TYR A 590 -1.91 35.30 -3.87
CA TYR A 590 -1.44 34.24 -2.97
C TYR A 590 -2.55 33.24 -2.60
N GLY A 591 -3.75 33.35 -3.17
CA GLY A 591 -4.88 32.43 -2.94
C GLY A 591 -5.55 31.91 -4.21
N GLY A 592 -6.47 30.95 -4.04
CA GLY A 592 -7.21 30.34 -5.15
C GLY A 592 -6.47 29.19 -5.83
N SER A 593 -5.92 29.44 -7.02
CA SER A 593 -5.26 28.40 -7.83
C SER A 593 -4.05 27.79 -7.10
N LEU A 594 -3.65 26.57 -7.49
CA LEU A 594 -2.45 25.95 -6.94
C LEU A 594 -1.20 26.84 -7.14
N GLU A 595 -1.08 27.47 -8.31
CA GLU A 595 0.03 28.38 -8.61
C GLU A 595 0.11 29.54 -7.61
N ASN A 596 -1.03 30.18 -7.33
CA ASN A 596 -1.11 31.27 -6.37
C ASN A 596 -0.84 30.79 -4.93
N ARG A 597 -1.43 29.66 -4.53
CA ARG A 597 -1.21 29.05 -3.21
C ARG A 597 0.25 28.67 -2.97
N MET A 598 0.96 28.28 -4.03
CA MET A 598 2.40 27.98 -3.98
C MET A 598 3.30 29.20 -4.11
N ARG A 599 2.78 30.38 -4.51
CA ARG A 599 3.58 31.58 -4.78
C ARG A 599 4.45 31.99 -3.59
N TYR A 600 3.84 32.18 -2.41
CA TYR A 600 4.58 32.55 -1.20
C TYR A 600 5.51 31.43 -0.68
N PRO A 601 5.07 30.16 -0.57
CA PRO A 601 6.00 29.05 -0.27
C PRO A 601 7.24 29.02 -1.18
N LEU A 602 7.06 29.21 -2.49
CA LEU A 602 8.18 29.24 -3.45
C LEU A 602 9.05 30.50 -3.31
N GLU A 603 8.49 31.66 -2.96
CA GLU A 603 9.29 32.86 -2.62
C GLU A 603 10.23 32.57 -1.45
N VAL A 604 9.73 31.96 -0.38
CA VAL A 604 10.53 31.58 0.80
C VAL A 604 11.58 30.53 0.44
N ILE A 605 11.19 29.47 -0.26
CA ILE A 605 12.10 28.38 -0.63
C ILE A 605 13.22 28.88 -1.54
N ARG A 606 12.93 29.74 -2.52
CA ARG A 606 13.95 30.32 -3.41
C ARG A 606 14.92 31.22 -2.62
N ALA A 607 14.43 32.03 -1.70
CA ALA A 607 15.28 32.87 -0.85
C ALA A 607 16.19 32.01 0.06
N VAL A 608 15.64 30.95 0.67
CA VAL A 608 16.42 29.97 1.44
C VAL A 608 17.45 29.26 0.56
N ARG A 609 17.07 28.81 -0.64
CA ARG A 609 17.98 28.13 -1.58
C ARG A 609 19.15 29.03 -1.99
N GLN A 610 18.93 30.33 -2.15
CA GLN A 610 19.98 31.32 -2.43
C GLN A 610 20.94 31.52 -1.25
N ALA A 611 20.44 31.44 -0.02
CA ALA A 611 21.25 31.59 1.18
C ALA A 611 21.96 30.30 1.63
N TRP A 612 21.40 29.14 1.31
CA TRP A 612 21.95 27.82 1.63
C TRP A 612 23.04 27.42 0.62
N PRO A 613 24.20 26.87 1.03
CA PRO A 613 25.27 26.53 0.09
C PRO A 613 24.84 25.58 -1.02
N ALA A 614 25.17 25.92 -2.27
CA ALA A 614 24.70 25.18 -3.44
C ALA A 614 25.19 23.71 -3.50
N HIS A 615 26.29 23.35 -2.82
CA HIS A 615 26.75 21.96 -2.77
C HIS A 615 26.00 21.11 -1.72
N LYS A 616 25.26 21.73 -0.80
CA LYS A 616 24.49 21.07 0.25
C LYS A 616 23.03 20.86 -0.17
N PRO A 617 22.43 19.69 0.14
CA PRO A 617 21.04 19.43 -0.21
C PRO A 617 20.04 20.34 0.51
N LEU A 618 18.95 20.66 -0.19
CA LEU A 618 17.75 21.29 0.33
C LEU A 618 16.55 20.36 0.15
N SER A 619 15.87 20.03 1.24
CA SER A 619 14.59 19.32 1.27
C SER A 619 13.43 20.28 1.53
N VAL A 620 12.25 19.86 1.11
CA VAL A 620 10.98 20.43 1.56
C VAL A 620 10.08 19.31 2.03
N ARG A 621 9.49 19.45 3.23
CA ARG A 621 8.45 18.54 3.70
C ARG A 621 7.07 19.03 3.30
N ILE A 622 6.26 18.16 2.70
CA ILE A 622 4.89 18.49 2.27
C ILE A 622 3.84 17.56 2.89
N SER A 623 2.59 18.03 2.95
CA SER A 623 1.41 17.18 3.14
C SER A 623 0.84 16.84 1.76
N ALA A 624 1.02 15.60 1.31
CA ALA A 624 0.59 15.15 -0.02
C ALA A 624 -0.92 14.83 -0.12
N ASN A 625 -1.62 14.80 1.01
CA ASN A 625 -3.07 14.61 1.07
C ASN A 625 -3.62 15.22 2.36
N ASP A 626 -4.70 16.00 2.26
CA ASP A 626 -5.37 16.61 3.41
C ASP A 626 -6.43 15.70 4.08
N TRP A 627 -6.78 14.58 3.43
CA TRP A 627 -7.77 13.58 3.89
C TRP A 627 -9.20 14.12 4.06
N VAL A 628 -9.60 15.06 3.19
CA VAL A 628 -10.94 15.65 3.15
C VAL A 628 -11.56 15.63 1.74
N GLY A 629 -11.11 14.70 0.89
CA GLY A 629 -11.52 14.62 -0.51
C GLY A 629 -11.02 15.82 -1.32
N ASP A 630 -11.79 16.22 -2.33
CA ASP A 630 -11.44 17.28 -3.28
C ASP A 630 -11.45 18.70 -2.68
N GLU A 631 -11.88 18.85 -1.42
CA GLU A 631 -11.83 20.14 -0.72
C GLU A 631 -10.40 20.56 -0.31
N GLY A 632 -9.44 19.62 -0.32
CA GLY A 632 -8.07 19.83 0.14
C GLY A 632 -7.03 19.49 -0.93
N VAL A 633 -5.77 19.44 -0.52
CA VAL A 633 -4.68 18.90 -1.37
C VAL A 633 -4.93 17.42 -1.60
N THR A 634 -4.95 17.03 -2.88
CA THR A 634 -5.08 15.64 -3.33
C THR A 634 -3.72 15.07 -3.73
N PRO A 635 -3.57 13.73 -3.85
CA PRO A 635 -2.32 13.12 -4.33
C PRO A 635 -1.87 13.62 -5.71
N ASP A 636 -2.81 13.91 -6.62
CA ASP A 636 -2.55 14.50 -7.94
C ASP A 636 -1.97 15.91 -7.81
N GLU A 637 -2.58 16.73 -6.95
CA GLU A 637 -2.09 18.08 -6.67
C GLU A 637 -0.69 18.04 -6.03
N ALA A 638 -0.40 17.05 -5.18
CA ALA A 638 0.92 16.86 -4.59
C ALA A 638 2.02 16.60 -5.63
N VAL A 639 1.72 15.93 -6.75
CA VAL A 639 2.64 15.80 -7.89
C VAL A 639 2.90 17.17 -8.52
N GLY A 640 1.86 18.00 -8.67
CA GLY A 640 1.99 19.39 -9.13
C GLY A 640 2.87 20.25 -8.20
N ILE A 641 2.67 20.12 -6.88
CA ILE A 641 3.50 20.76 -5.86
C ILE A 641 4.97 20.32 -6.02
N ALA A 642 5.23 19.02 -6.12
CA ALA A 642 6.59 18.49 -6.27
C ALA A 642 7.29 18.99 -7.55
N ARG A 643 6.56 19.10 -8.68
CA ARG A 643 7.11 19.70 -9.91
C ARG A 643 7.55 21.14 -9.70
N LEU A 644 6.72 21.96 -9.03
CA LEU A 644 7.05 23.35 -8.71
C LEU A 644 8.27 23.46 -7.77
N LEU A 645 8.36 22.57 -6.79
CA LEU A 645 9.51 22.48 -5.88
C LEU A 645 10.79 22.09 -6.62
N LYS A 646 10.72 21.11 -7.52
CA LYS A 646 11.85 20.72 -8.38
C LYS A 646 12.34 21.88 -9.25
N THR A 647 11.43 22.68 -9.83
CA THR A 647 11.79 23.91 -10.56
C THR A 647 12.44 24.98 -9.66
N ALA A 648 12.18 24.96 -8.35
CA ALA A 648 12.81 25.84 -7.37
C ALA A 648 14.14 25.27 -6.80
N GLU A 649 14.73 24.28 -7.47
CA GLU A 649 16.01 23.65 -7.09
C GLU A 649 15.99 22.97 -5.71
N VAL A 650 14.82 22.47 -5.29
CA VAL A 650 14.70 21.52 -4.19
C VAL A 650 15.22 20.15 -4.65
N ASP A 651 16.03 19.51 -3.82
CA ASP A 651 16.76 18.29 -4.20
C ASP A 651 15.98 17.02 -3.91
N ILE A 652 15.17 17.03 -2.85
CA ILE A 652 14.42 15.88 -2.33
C ILE A 652 13.17 16.37 -1.59
N VAL A 653 12.09 15.59 -1.57
CA VAL A 653 10.88 15.91 -0.80
C VAL A 653 10.65 14.87 0.29
N ASP A 654 10.44 15.32 1.54
CA ASP A 654 9.85 14.50 2.61
C ASP A 654 8.34 14.47 2.42
N VAL A 655 7.82 13.30 2.06
CA VAL A 655 6.42 13.13 1.67
C VAL A 655 5.61 12.65 2.87
N SER A 656 4.92 13.59 3.52
CA SER A 656 3.97 13.29 4.60
C SER A 656 2.51 13.54 4.19
N ALA A 657 1.56 13.52 5.13
CA ALA A 657 0.15 13.75 4.85
C ALA A 657 -0.62 14.24 6.09
N GLY A 658 -1.70 14.97 5.83
CA GLY A 658 -2.68 15.42 6.82
C GLY A 658 -2.18 16.53 7.74
N GLN A 659 -2.79 16.60 8.92
CA GLN A 659 -2.58 17.64 9.94
C GLN A 659 -2.92 19.06 9.47
N THR A 660 -3.71 19.19 8.40
CA THR A 660 -4.20 20.46 7.82
C THR A 660 -5.66 20.77 8.19
N SER A 661 -6.39 19.79 8.74
CA SER A 661 -7.78 19.94 9.19
C SER A 661 -8.15 18.89 10.23
N THR A 662 -8.99 19.27 11.20
CA THR A 662 -9.59 18.34 12.18
C THR A 662 -10.67 17.43 11.58
N ARG A 663 -11.14 17.75 10.35
CA ARG A 663 -12.07 16.90 9.59
C ARG A 663 -11.40 15.71 8.90
N ALA A 664 -10.07 15.68 8.86
CA ALA A 664 -9.30 14.63 8.18
C ALA A 664 -9.75 13.22 8.61
N ARG A 665 -9.84 12.31 7.64
CA ARG A 665 -10.15 10.88 7.86
C ARG A 665 -9.08 9.99 7.22
N PRO A 666 -7.86 9.95 7.78
CA PRO A 666 -6.79 9.09 7.25
C PRO A 666 -7.14 7.61 7.40
N MET A 667 -6.92 6.84 6.34
CA MET A 667 -6.99 5.38 6.41
C MET A 667 -5.64 4.82 6.84
N TYR A 668 -5.51 4.51 8.13
CA TYR A 668 -4.28 3.95 8.66
C TYR A 668 -4.08 2.50 8.19
N GLY A 669 -2.84 2.19 7.85
CA GLY A 669 -2.38 0.87 7.46
C GLY A 669 -0.87 0.80 7.51
N ARG A 670 -0.31 -0.36 7.15
CA ARG A 670 1.12 -0.52 6.94
C ARG A 670 1.56 0.40 5.80
N MET A 671 2.60 1.22 6.01
CA MET A 671 3.18 2.07 4.96
C MET A 671 2.18 3.02 4.26
N PHE A 672 1.15 3.47 4.98
CA PHE A 672 -0.03 4.10 4.37
C PHE A 672 0.22 5.43 3.63
N GLN A 673 1.35 6.10 3.87
CA GLN A 673 1.75 7.32 3.14
C GLN A 673 2.74 7.04 1.99
N THR A 674 3.35 5.86 1.95
CA THR A 674 4.30 5.46 0.89
C THR A 674 3.73 5.61 -0.52
N PRO A 675 2.43 5.34 -0.81
CA PRO A 675 1.87 5.58 -2.15
C PRO A 675 2.01 7.03 -2.64
N PHE A 676 2.06 8.02 -1.75
CA PHE A 676 2.28 9.41 -2.14
C PHE A 676 3.73 9.66 -2.56
N SER A 677 4.69 9.10 -1.81
CA SER A 677 6.12 9.16 -2.15
C SER A 677 6.38 8.47 -3.48
N ASP A 678 5.82 7.28 -3.64
CA ASP A 678 5.91 6.49 -4.87
C ASP A 678 5.41 7.26 -6.10
N ARG A 679 4.24 7.89 -5.96
CA ARG A 679 3.65 8.68 -7.03
C ARG A 679 4.52 9.87 -7.42
N ILE A 680 4.94 10.68 -6.44
CA ILE A 680 5.79 11.84 -6.69
C ILE A 680 7.10 11.40 -7.35
N ARG A 681 7.77 10.40 -6.80
CA ARG A 681 9.06 9.92 -7.31
C ARG A 681 8.98 9.53 -8.78
N ASN A 682 8.02 8.66 -9.11
CA ASN A 682 7.96 8.06 -10.44
C ASN A 682 7.29 8.98 -11.48
N GLU A 683 6.41 9.92 -11.09
CA GLU A 683 5.78 10.86 -12.04
C GLU A 683 6.56 12.18 -12.24
N THR A 684 7.54 12.49 -11.39
CA THR A 684 8.35 13.70 -11.51
C THR A 684 9.86 13.45 -11.63
N GLY A 685 10.32 12.23 -11.36
CA GLY A 685 11.74 11.89 -11.25
C GLY A 685 12.47 12.73 -10.20
N MET A 686 11.76 13.12 -9.13
CA MET A 686 12.34 13.86 -8.00
C MET A 686 12.71 12.84 -6.93
N ALA A 687 13.84 13.04 -6.24
CA ALA A 687 14.14 12.20 -5.10
C ALA A 687 13.08 12.39 -4.02
N THR A 688 12.73 11.32 -3.30
CA THR A 688 11.72 11.36 -2.24
C THR A 688 12.15 10.62 -0.99
N MET A 689 11.59 11.04 0.14
CA MET A 689 11.66 10.30 1.40
C MET A 689 10.26 9.84 1.80
N ALA A 690 10.11 8.54 2.07
CA ALA A 690 8.85 7.98 2.53
C ALA A 690 8.76 7.95 4.06
N VAL A 691 7.60 8.32 4.59
CA VAL A 691 7.27 8.27 6.01
C VAL A 691 5.94 7.50 6.22
N GLY A 692 5.51 7.34 7.48
CA GLY A 692 4.15 6.89 7.78
C GLY A 692 4.02 5.40 8.10
N ASN A 693 4.03 5.08 9.39
CA ASN A 693 3.86 3.72 9.92
C ASN A 693 4.87 2.70 9.38
N ILE A 694 6.15 3.11 9.34
CA ILE A 694 7.31 2.30 8.97
C ILE A 694 8.08 2.00 10.26
N TYR A 695 8.31 0.71 10.54
CA TYR A 695 8.86 0.26 11.82
C TYR A 695 9.69 -1.04 11.75
N GLN A 696 9.84 -1.65 10.57
CA GLN A 696 10.59 -2.89 10.35
C GLN A 696 11.60 -2.71 9.22
N ALA A 697 12.74 -3.40 9.28
CA ALA A 697 13.74 -3.46 8.21
C ALA A 697 13.12 -3.90 6.88
N ASP A 698 12.24 -4.91 6.92
CA ASP A 698 11.50 -5.41 5.77
C ASP A 698 10.65 -4.33 5.07
N HIS A 699 10.05 -3.39 5.82
CA HIS A 699 9.36 -2.25 5.22
C HIS A 699 10.34 -1.33 4.49
N VAL A 700 11.47 -1.00 5.12
CA VAL A 700 12.50 -0.13 4.54
C VAL A 700 13.03 -0.73 3.24
N ASN A 701 13.44 -2.00 3.28
CA ASN A 701 13.98 -2.72 2.12
C ASN A 701 12.94 -2.82 0.99
N SER A 702 11.68 -3.11 1.32
CA SER A 702 10.60 -3.19 0.32
C SER A 702 10.33 -1.86 -0.36
N ILE A 703 10.28 -0.75 0.39
CA ILE A 703 10.04 0.59 -0.15
C ILE A 703 11.15 0.99 -1.13
N LEU A 704 12.40 0.77 -0.74
CA LEU A 704 13.58 1.13 -1.53
C LEU A 704 13.68 0.29 -2.80
N MET A 705 13.59 -1.03 -2.65
CA MET A 705 13.80 -1.96 -3.76
C MET A 705 12.69 -1.86 -4.80
N ALA A 706 11.44 -1.58 -4.38
CA ALA A 706 10.32 -1.35 -5.28
C ALA A 706 10.31 0.05 -5.93
N GLY A 707 11.32 0.90 -5.68
CA GLY A 707 11.43 2.22 -6.31
C GLY A 707 10.40 3.24 -5.81
N ARG A 708 9.91 3.11 -4.57
CA ARG A 708 8.87 3.98 -3.99
C ARG A 708 9.42 5.19 -3.23
N ALA A 709 10.69 5.14 -2.84
CA ALA A 709 11.42 6.24 -2.23
C ALA A 709 12.93 6.04 -2.37
N ASP A 710 13.70 7.10 -2.14
CA ASP A 710 15.17 7.05 -2.17
C ASP A 710 15.75 6.97 -0.75
N LEU A 711 15.05 7.54 0.23
CA LEU A 711 15.32 7.41 1.67
C LEU A 711 14.04 7.05 2.43
N VAL A 712 14.19 6.49 3.63
CA VAL A 712 13.06 6.05 4.44
C VAL A 712 13.16 6.60 5.86
N CYS A 713 12.15 7.37 6.27
CA CYS A 713 12.12 8.00 7.59
C CYS A 713 11.38 7.14 8.61
N LEU A 714 12.03 6.90 9.75
CA LEU A 714 11.44 6.25 10.91
C LEU A 714 11.43 7.23 12.09
N ALA A 715 10.25 7.38 12.69
CA ALA A 715 10.03 8.26 13.84
C ALA A 715 10.02 7.45 15.16
N ARG A 716 8.83 6.97 15.56
CA ARG A 716 8.58 6.27 16.83
C ARG A 716 9.54 5.10 17.12
N PRO A 717 9.98 4.28 16.14
CA PRO A 717 11.00 3.27 16.39
C PRO A 717 12.28 3.85 17.02
N HIS A 718 12.76 4.99 16.52
CA HIS A 718 13.94 5.68 17.08
C HIS A 718 13.67 6.42 18.40
N LEU A 719 12.40 6.63 18.80
CA LEU A 719 12.06 7.08 20.16
C LEU A 719 12.17 5.94 21.16
N ALA A 720 11.67 4.75 20.79
CA ALA A 720 11.73 3.56 21.61
C ALA A 720 13.16 2.99 21.70
N ASP A 721 13.91 3.06 20.61
CA ASP A 721 15.24 2.50 20.49
C ASP A 721 16.15 3.42 19.66
N PRO A 722 17.06 4.20 20.28
CA PRO A 722 17.98 5.06 19.55
C PRO A 722 18.95 4.29 18.64
N TYR A 723 19.16 2.99 18.89
CA TYR A 723 20.06 2.11 18.15
C TYR A 723 19.32 1.20 17.16
N TRP A 724 18.05 1.52 16.83
CA TRP A 724 17.19 0.70 15.99
C TRP A 724 17.85 0.22 14.69
N THR A 725 18.64 1.06 14.02
CA THR A 725 19.30 0.67 12.76
C THR A 725 20.34 -0.42 12.97
N LEU A 726 21.13 -0.34 14.04
CA LEU A 726 22.11 -1.36 14.42
C LEU A 726 21.43 -2.68 14.84
N HIS A 727 20.33 -2.59 15.58
CA HIS A 727 19.57 -3.76 15.99
C HIS A 727 18.83 -4.42 14.81
N ALA A 728 18.28 -3.61 13.91
CA ALA A 728 17.66 -4.08 12.67
C ALA A 728 18.69 -4.77 11.76
N ALA A 729 19.91 -4.24 11.63
CA ALA A 729 21.02 -4.89 10.95
C ALA A 729 21.27 -6.30 11.51
N ALA A 730 21.45 -6.41 12.83
CA ALA A 730 21.68 -7.71 13.47
C ALA A 730 20.50 -8.67 13.29
N GLY A 731 19.26 -8.16 13.37
CA GLY A 731 18.03 -8.95 13.21
C GLY A 731 17.86 -9.55 11.81
N ILE A 732 18.37 -8.88 10.77
CA ILE A 732 18.37 -9.41 9.39
C ILE A 732 19.69 -10.10 9.01
N GLY A 733 20.59 -10.33 9.98
CA GLY A 733 21.86 -11.02 9.76
C GLY A 733 22.95 -10.17 9.08
N ASP A 734 22.82 -8.85 9.07
CA ASP A 734 23.85 -7.95 8.53
C ASP A 734 25.02 -7.80 9.53
N GLY A 735 26.17 -8.37 9.15
CA GLY A 735 27.41 -8.32 9.94
C GLY A 735 28.33 -7.14 9.63
N GLU A 736 27.98 -6.34 8.61
CA GLU A 736 28.85 -5.30 8.03
C GLU A 736 28.54 -3.89 8.53
N CYS A 737 27.41 -3.70 9.23
CA CYS A 737 27.09 -2.43 9.86
C CYS A 737 28.19 -2.03 10.86
N ASP A 738 28.72 -0.81 10.72
CA ASP A 738 29.80 -0.33 11.60
C ASP A 738 29.20 0.13 12.93
N TRP A 739 29.71 -0.45 14.02
CA TRP A 739 29.33 -0.08 15.37
C TRP A 739 30.46 0.78 15.96
N PRO A 740 30.12 1.80 16.78
CA PRO A 740 31.13 2.51 17.56
C PRO A 740 32.08 1.53 18.25
N ALA A 741 33.39 1.76 18.15
CA ALA A 741 34.40 0.79 18.60
C ALA A 741 34.17 0.28 20.05
N PRO A 742 33.76 1.12 21.02
CA PRO A 742 33.42 0.65 22.36
C PRO A 742 32.22 -0.30 22.47
N TYR A 743 31.34 -0.37 21.46
CA TYR A 743 30.10 -1.15 21.48
C TYR A 743 30.22 -2.52 20.80
N ARG A 744 31.38 -2.87 20.24
CA ARG A 744 31.60 -4.13 19.51
C ARG A 744 31.28 -5.38 20.33
N ALA A 745 31.60 -5.40 21.63
CA ALA A 745 31.24 -6.53 22.49
C ALA A 745 29.72 -6.73 22.63
N GLY A 746 28.94 -5.63 22.59
CA GLY A 746 27.48 -5.66 22.55
C GLY A 746 26.95 -6.18 21.22
N ARG A 747 27.53 -5.71 20.10
CA ARG A 747 27.24 -6.24 18.75
C ARG A 747 27.43 -7.76 18.70
N ASP A 748 28.58 -8.24 19.13
CA ASP A 748 28.93 -9.67 19.06
C ASP A 748 27.96 -10.52 19.90
N GLN A 749 27.49 -9.99 21.04
CA GLN A 749 26.46 -10.64 21.84
C GLN A 749 25.10 -10.67 21.12
N LEU A 750 24.69 -9.56 20.54
CA LEU A 750 23.41 -9.47 19.82
C LEU A 750 23.37 -10.38 18.60
N GLN A 751 24.45 -10.43 17.81
CA GLN A 751 24.57 -11.31 16.65
C GLN A 751 24.47 -12.79 17.04
N ARG A 752 25.16 -13.22 18.12
CA ARG A 752 25.03 -14.60 18.63
C ARG A 752 23.61 -14.96 19.07
N LEU A 753 22.85 -14.00 19.61
CA LEU A 753 21.45 -14.23 19.98
C LEU A 753 20.56 -14.31 18.74
N ALA A 754 20.77 -13.43 17.76
CA ALA A 754 20.04 -13.46 16.50
C ALA A 754 20.23 -14.79 15.75
N GLU A 755 21.46 -15.31 15.70
CA GLU A 755 21.77 -16.63 15.12
C GLU A 755 21.03 -17.80 15.79
N ARG A 756 20.65 -17.65 17.06
CA ARG A 756 19.87 -18.65 17.83
C ARG A 756 18.36 -18.48 17.73
N GLY A 757 17.88 -17.43 17.04
CA GLY A 757 16.48 -17.02 17.09
C GLY A 757 16.05 -16.41 18.43
N GLU A 758 17.03 -16.02 19.28
CA GLU A 758 16.84 -15.41 20.60
C GLU A 758 17.08 -13.89 20.56
N GLY A 759 17.17 -13.31 19.36
CA GLY A 759 17.45 -11.89 19.14
C GLY A 759 16.31 -10.97 19.60
N TRP A 760 16.64 -9.68 19.76
CA TRP A 760 15.64 -8.63 19.98
C TRP A 760 14.59 -8.64 18.85
N THR A 761 13.31 -8.78 19.19
CA THR A 761 12.16 -8.68 18.27
C THR A 761 11.37 -7.40 18.50
#